data_AF-A0A938VW02-F1
#
_entry.id   AF-A0A938VW02-F1
#
_cell.length_a   1.000
_cell.length_b   1.000
_cell.length_c   1.000
_cell.angle_alpha   90.00
_cell.angle_beta   90.00
_cell.angle_gamma   90.00
#
_symmetry.space_group_name_H-M   'P 1'
#
loop_
_entity.id
_entity.type
_entity.pdbx_description
1 polymer ?
#
loop_
_entity_poly.entity_id
_entity_poly.type
_entity_poly.pdbx_seq_one_letter_code
_entity_poly.pdbx_strand_id
1 'polypeptide(L)'
;MKHRLDLVLRIGLILWLAIGAWAGRHASADAPPTGATALFPSPNERFGYGVLYGIDNYNVAPLNAGWYQNWSLALNASHPAGALAAHVVRVLPEGLALDRATVQRIADADPGGLWIIGNEPDMFAQDNVTPTQYAAQYREAYFAIKAADPTAQVAAGGIVQPTPLRLGWLSATLAAYRQLYGGPLPADVWNIHNYVLQETPGQWGCGIPPGYYGARAATYPFNDHDSLTIFQEHVTAMRRWMADNGYRERPLIITEYGILFPESSGFDLTRVRNFFVNTANWMLTASDPNTGYPADDNHLVQRWMWYSLDDTNYNNAGNTIAGLMDPATRQMRPLGQAFADLATPLRRPYSNLVVARVQELPAATAATDGATESVRLRAMIQNRGNTAVAQAFRVLIEDGNGQLIHSQVVNGMPARYEGNALVEAIWQRPVGGQWRVRVIVDPDDAVKEANESDNRVFIEPRADLHLESLEVREGQTNAQNGGSPGSSRSLVATVRNLAGMSVAGAQVRFWDNAQLLAKATLGELSAGSQREVVIAWDAPAIGLHALVAEIALPAGVNDPIPDNNRFGRDLLIPGARSHLPAIGGPQFQSGQSVGVTCHNAVENGGFESGDLAPWTATQFVTLMNNGCMAGTYCLYMGRGWNIEDDVYQAMSIKPWATVNLSFAWAVVTTETDGRRHDTLTVELRSATGELLSTVQTLDNRDAHPYWYTSSFNLDSFAGQTLQLHFRANNDQSNTTAFFVDQINLEVCEKR
;
A
#
# COMPACT_ATOMS: atom_id res chain seq x y z
N MET A 1 -29.02 42.59 -33.52
CA MET A 1 -29.55 41.98 -32.28
C MET A 1 -29.74 40.48 -32.52
N LYS A 2 -28.99 39.63 -31.79
CA LYS A 2 -29.18 38.19 -31.42
C LYS A 2 -29.51 37.16 -32.55
N HIS A 3 -28.61 36.24 -32.93
CA HIS A 3 -28.18 34.97 -32.31
C HIS A 3 -29.10 33.72 -32.53
N ARG A 4 -28.49 32.70 -33.19
CA ARG A 4 -28.40 31.24 -32.86
C ARG A 4 -29.50 30.20 -33.22
N LEU A 5 -28.99 29.07 -33.78
CA LEU A 5 -29.36 27.63 -33.71
C LEU A 5 -30.71 27.20 -34.33
N ASP A 6 -30.96 26.06 -34.99
CA ASP A 6 -30.31 24.75 -35.32
C ASP A 6 -31.03 24.21 -36.59
N LEU A 7 -30.47 23.52 -37.60
CA LEU A 7 -29.61 22.33 -37.72
C LEU A 7 -30.34 20.96 -37.60
N VAL A 8 -30.57 20.38 -38.79
CA VAL A 8 -30.45 18.95 -39.19
C VAL A 8 -31.55 17.95 -38.80
N LEU A 9 -32.31 17.54 -39.82
CA LEU A 9 -32.86 16.19 -39.97
C LEU A 9 -33.17 15.88 -41.45
N ARG A 10 -32.62 14.75 -41.92
CA ARG A 10 -33.00 13.94 -43.12
C ARG A 10 -32.39 14.34 -44.47
N ILE A 11 -31.46 13.51 -44.95
CA ILE A 11 -31.57 12.72 -46.20
C ILE A 11 -30.48 11.64 -46.14
N GLY A 12 -30.88 10.38 -46.38
CA GLY A 12 -30.01 9.22 -46.38
C GLY A 12 -29.57 8.78 -47.78
N LEU A 13 -28.55 7.92 -47.74
CA LEU A 13 -28.10 6.96 -48.75
C LEU A 13 -27.34 7.50 -49.99
N ILE A 14 -26.22 6.81 -50.26
CA ILE A 14 -25.33 6.88 -51.44
C ILE A 14 -24.12 7.82 -51.28
N LEU A 15 -23.08 7.35 -50.56
CA LEU A 15 -21.65 7.53 -50.91
C LEU A 15 -20.76 6.83 -49.88
N TRP A 16 -20.55 5.51 -49.96
CA TRP A 16 -19.42 4.79 -49.30
C TRP A 16 -19.21 3.41 -49.97
N LEU A 17 -19.02 3.41 -51.29
CA LEU A 17 -18.48 2.27 -52.04
C LEU A 17 -17.35 2.80 -52.91
N ALA A 18 -16.11 2.52 -52.49
CA ALA A 18 -14.85 2.50 -53.26
C ALA A 18 -13.65 3.13 -52.52
N ILE A 19 -13.27 2.61 -51.35
CA ILE A 19 -11.86 2.33 -50.98
C ILE A 19 -11.88 1.07 -50.10
N GLY A 20 -12.25 -0.06 -50.71
CA GLY A 20 -12.13 -1.38 -50.14
C GLY A 20 -11.66 -2.28 -51.29
N ALA A 21 -10.42 -2.79 -51.17
CA ALA A 21 -9.71 -3.68 -52.09
C ALA A 21 -8.44 -3.07 -52.73
N TRP A 22 -7.48 -2.70 -51.88
CA TRP A 22 -6.06 -2.97 -52.15
C TRP A 22 -5.32 -3.29 -50.84
N ALA A 23 -5.89 -4.23 -50.06
CA ALA A 23 -5.08 -5.05 -49.19
C ALA A 23 -4.49 -6.15 -50.08
N GLY A 24 -3.25 -5.96 -50.48
CA GLY A 24 -2.46 -6.98 -51.17
C GLY A 24 -2.50 -8.27 -50.37
N ARG A 25 -2.73 -9.37 -51.09
CA ARG A 25 -2.73 -10.74 -50.58
C ARG A 25 -1.44 -11.01 -49.80
N HIS A 26 -1.56 -11.10 -48.47
CA HIS A 26 -0.73 -11.98 -47.67
C HIS A 26 -1.64 -13.05 -47.06
N ALA A 27 -1.13 -14.28 -47.09
CA ALA A 27 -1.84 -15.50 -46.73
C ALA A 27 -2.53 -15.41 -45.36
N SER A 28 -3.76 -15.90 -45.29
CA SER A 28 -4.38 -16.29 -44.02
C SER A 28 -3.61 -17.48 -43.43
N ALA A 29 -2.98 -17.30 -42.27
CA ALA A 29 -2.69 -18.37 -41.33
C ALA A 29 -2.41 -17.75 -39.94
N ASP A 30 -3.24 -18.13 -38.98
CA ASP A 30 -3.16 -17.94 -37.53
C ASP A 30 -3.52 -16.56 -36.98
N ALA A 31 -4.77 -16.43 -36.55
CA ALA A 31 -5.10 -15.47 -35.49
C ALA A 31 -4.18 -15.72 -34.29
N PRO A 32 -3.74 -14.67 -33.55
CA PRO A 32 -2.95 -14.86 -32.34
C PRO A 32 -3.71 -15.80 -31.39
N PRO A 33 -3.00 -16.66 -30.63
CA PRO A 33 -3.65 -17.53 -29.66
C PRO A 33 -4.46 -16.69 -28.67
N THR A 34 -5.53 -17.28 -28.15
CA THR A 34 -6.41 -16.66 -27.16
C THR A 34 -5.61 -16.02 -26.03
N GLY A 35 -5.83 -14.73 -25.77
CA GLY A 35 -5.18 -13.95 -24.70
C GLY A 35 -3.80 -13.38 -25.02
N ALA A 36 -3.28 -13.58 -26.24
CA ALA A 36 -2.02 -12.96 -26.67
C ALA A 36 -2.21 -11.48 -27.00
N THR A 37 -1.30 -10.66 -26.49
CA THR A 37 -1.22 -9.21 -26.71
C THR A 37 0.25 -8.81 -26.92
N ALA A 38 0.52 -7.55 -27.25
CA ALA A 38 1.89 -7.05 -27.30
C ALA A 38 2.61 -7.15 -25.94
N LEU A 39 1.87 -7.02 -24.83
CA LEU A 39 2.42 -7.13 -23.48
C LEU A 39 2.71 -8.58 -23.07
N PHE A 40 1.90 -9.53 -23.57
CA PHE A 40 2.07 -10.96 -23.36
C PHE A 40 2.04 -11.73 -24.69
N PRO A 41 3.15 -11.69 -25.46
CA PRO A 41 3.24 -12.38 -26.76
C PRO A 41 3.07 -13.90 -26.64
N SER A 42 3.36 -14.44 -25.46
CA SER A 42 3.22 -15.85 -25.10
C SER A 42 2.22 -15.98 -23.95
N PRO A 43 0.94 -16.35 -24.21
CA PRO A 43 -0.11 -16.34 -23.19
C PRO A 43 0.14 -17.23 -21.96
N ASN A 44 0.94 -18.30 -22.09
CA ASN A 44 1.33 -19.14 -20.95
C ASN A 44 2.09 -18.34 -19.87
N GLU A 45 2.69 -17.21 -20.21
CA GLU A 45 3.47 -16.39 -19.27
C GLU A 45 2.60 -15.64 -18.27
N ARG A 46 1.28 -15.59 -18.50
CA ARG A 46 0.32 -15.09 -17.52
C ARG A 46 0.16 -16.04 -16.34
N PHE A 47 0.44 -17.34 -16.52
CA PHE A 47 0.26 -18.37 -15.52
C PHE A 47 1.47 -18.47 -14.59
N GLY A 48 1.20 -18.62 -13.29
CA GLY A 48 2.20 -18.89 -12.27
C GLY A 48 1.69 -19.80 -11.15
N TYR A 49 2.53 -20.04 -10.15
CA TYR A 49 2.21 -20.87 -8.99
C TYR A 49 2.98 -20.43 -7.73
N GLY A 50 2.37 -20.55 -6.55
CA GLY A 50 3.03 -20.30 -5.26
C GLY A 50 3.92 -21.48 -4.84
N VAL A 51 5.07 -21.23 -4.22
CA VAL A 51 6.08 -22.25 -3.88
C VAL A 51 6.46 -22.20 -2.41
N LEU A 52 6.27 -23.31 -1.69
CA LEU A 52 6.59 -23.41 -0.25
C LEU A 52 7.92 -24.12 -0.01
N TYR A 53 8.17 -25.24 -0.69
CA TYR A 53 9.29 -26.13 -0.37
C TYR A 53 10.44 -26.03 -1.37
N GLY A 54 10.61 -24.89 -2.04
CA GLY A 54 11.75 -24.58 -2.93
C GLY A 54 11.58 -25.13 -4.34
N ILE A 55 11.61 -24.23 -5.34
CA ILE A 55 11.28 -24.55 -6.73
C ILE A 55 12.26 -25.53 -7.38
N ASP A 56 13.53 -25.48 -7.00
CA ASP A 56 14.60 -26.33 -7.57
C ASP A 56 14.47 -27.81 -7.19
N ASN A 57 13.57 -28.15 -6.26
CA ASN A 57 13.28 -29.53 -5.90
C ASN A 57 12.42 -30.27 -6.96
N TYR A 58 11.95 -29.57 -7.99
CA TYR A 58 10.97 -30.09 -8.94
C TYR A 58 11.40 -29.85 -10.40
N ASN A 59 11.03 -30.78 -11.28
CA ASN A 59 11.06 -30.51 -12.72
C ASN A 59 9.79 -29.74 -13.13
N VAL A 60 9.87 -28.40 -13.10
CA VAL A 60 8.73 -27.52 -13.42
C VAL A 60 8.62 -27.16 -14.91
N ALA A 61 9.61 -27.50 -15.73
CA ALA A 61 9.60 -27.15 -17.16
C ALA A 61 8.33 -27.57 -17.92
N PRO A 62 7.73 -28.76 -17.67
CA PRO A 62 6.49 -29.16 -18.36
C PRO A 62 5.27 -28.29 -18.01
N LEU A 63 5.28 -27.58 -16.86
CA LEU A 63 4.17 -26.71 -16.48
C LEU A 63 4.06 -25.49 -17.40
N ASN A 64 5.14 -25.10 -18.08
CA ASN A 64 5.16 -23.94 -18.99
C ASN A 64 4.62 -22.64 -18.34
N ALA A 65 4.80 -22.45 -17.04
CA ALA A 65 4.44 -21.21 -16.35
C ALA A 65 5.44 -20.09 -16.65
N GLY A 66 4.99 -18.84 -16.58
CA GLY A 66 5.83 -17.66 -16.77
C GLY A 66 6.55 -17.18 -15.51
N TRP A 67 6.00 -17.49 -14.33
CA TRP A 67 6.46 -16.88 -13.08
C TRP A 67 6.04 -17.65 -11.83
N TYR A 68 6.69 -17.35 -10.72
CA TYR A 68 6.37 -17.90 -9.40
C TYR A 68 6.69 -16.88 -8.28
N GLN A 69 6.28 -17.23 -7.08
CA GLN A 69 6.59 -16.51 -5.85
C GLN A 69 6.75 -17.52 -4.71
N ASN A 70 7.43 -17.10 -3.65
CA ASN A 70 7.62 -17.88 -2.43
C ASN A 70 7.50 -17.01 -1.16
N TRP A 71 6.81 -15.86 -1.26
CA TRP A 71 6.58 -14.90 -0.17
C TRP A 71 7.83 -14.39 0.54
N SER A 72 8.98 -14.49 -0.10
CA SER A 72 10.27 -14.14 0.48
C SER A 72 11.02 -13.09 -0.35
N LEU A 73 11.92 -12.41 0.33
CA LEU A 73 12.90 -11.52 -0.28
C LEU A 73 14.11 -12.36 -0.73
N ALA A 74 14.10 -12.84 -1.97
CA ALA A 74 15.08 -13.82 -2.45
C ALA A 74 16.29 -13.16 -3.12
N LEU A 75 17.44 -13.16 -2.42
CA LEU A 75 18.71 -12.63 -2.96
C LEU A 75 19.21 -13.35 -4.23
N ASN A 76 18.98 -14.66 -4.31
CA ASN A 76 19.40 -15.50 -5.42
C ASN A 76 18.20 -16.36 -5.85
N ALA A 77 17.16 -15.70 -6.37
CA ALA A 77 16.01 -16.42 -6.87
C ALA A 77 16.40 -17.32 -8.06
N SER A 78 15.85 -18.53 -8.08
CA SER A 78 16.06 -19.48 -9.18
C SER A 78 15.09 -19.20 -10.32
N HIS A 79 15.55 -19.36 -11.56
CA HIS A 79 14.72 -19.09 -12.75
C HIS A 79 14.55 -20.34 -13.63
N PRO A 80 14.06 -21.48 -13.09
CA PRO A 80 13.94 -22.71 -13.86
C PRO A 80 13.00 -22.50 -15.05
N ALA A 81 13.42 -22.98 -16.22
CA ALA A 81 12.71 -22.78 -17.50
C ALA A 81 12.43 -21.30 -17.86
N GLY A 82 13.23 -20.36 -17.32
CA GLY A 82 13.08 -18.93 -17.56
C GLY A 82 11.90 -18.30 -16.82
N ALA A 83 11.44 -18.90 -15.72
CA ALA A 83 10.37 -18.31 -14.90
C ALA A 83 10.84 -17.05 -14.16
N LEU A 84 10.03 -15.99 -14.16
CA LEU A 84 10.24 -14.82 -13.30
C LEU A 84 10.00 -15.20 -11.83
N ALA A 85 10.80 -14.65 -10.92
CA ALA A 85 10.59 -14.74 -9.49
C ALA A 85 10.11 -13.39 -8.94
N ALA A 86 8.97 -13.37 -8.25
CA ALA A 86 8.52 -12.16 -7.56
C ALA A 86 9.19 -12.03 -6.18
N HIS A 87 9.68 -10.82 -5.87
CA HIS A 87 10.32 -10.50 -4.58
C HIS A 87 9.30 -9.93 -3.61
N VAL A 88 9.14 -10.54 -2.44
CA VAL A 88 8.13 -10.07 -1.46
C VAL A 88 8.80 -9.42 -0.26
N VAL A 89 8.42 -8.17 0.02
CA VAL A 89 8.78 -7.44 1.23
C VAL A 89 7.61 -7.52 2.19
N ARG A 90 7.78 -8.19 3.34
CA ARG A 90 6.72 -8.32 4.35
C ARG A 90 6.54 -7.01 5.12
N VAL A 91 5.29 -6.74 5.52
CA VAL A 91 4.94 -5.66 6.46
C VAL A 91 4.40 -6.26 7.74
N LEU A 92 4.63 -5.61 8.88
CA LEU A 92 4.34 -6.20 10.20
C LEU A 92 3.71 -5.18 11.15
N PRO A 93 2.93 -5.60 12.16
CA PRO A 93 2.38 -4.69 13.17
C PRO A 93 3.46 -3.87 13.90
N GLU A 94 4.63 -4.48 14.10
CA GLU A 94 5.79 -3.88 14.79
C GLU A 94 6.56 -2.87 13.90
N GLY A 95 6.27 -2.83 12.59
CA GLY A 95 6.90 -1.95 11.63
C GLY A 95 7.74 -2.67 10.57
N LEU A 96 8.21 -1.91 9.58
CA LEU A 96 8.92 -2.45 8.42
C LEU A 96 10.36 -2.82 8.80
N ALA A 97 10.70 -4.10 8.64
CA ALA A 97 12.08 -4.59 8.73
C ALA A 97 12.69 -4.72 7.33
N LEU A 98 13.27 -3.63 6.80
CA LEU A 98 13.87 -3.59 5.46
C LEU A 98 15.35 -3.19 5.48
N ASP A 99 16.20 -4.08 4.95
CA ASP A 99 17.60 -3.76 4.70
C ASP A 99 17.81 -3.22 3.27
N ARG A 100 18.07 -1.91 3.16
CA ARG A 100 18.29 -1.22 1.88
C ARG A 100 19.47 -1.80 1.09
N ALA A 101 20.51 -2.31 1.76
CA ALA A 101 21.65 -2.93 1.07
C ALA A 101 21.26 -4.26 0.40
N THR A 102 20.36 -5.02 1.03
CA THR A 102 19.76 -6.22 0.44
C THR A 102 18.86 -5.86 -0.74
N VAL A 103 18.02 -4.83 -0.61
CA VAL A 103 17.21 -4.31 -1.73
C VAL A 103 18.09 -3.95 -2.93
N GLN A 104 19.18 -3.19 -2.70
CA GLN A 104 20.12 -2.82 -3.76
C GLN A 104 20.71 -4.05 -4.47
N ARG A 105 21.16 -5.06 -3.72
CA ARG A 105 21.75 -6.27 -4.32
C ARG A 105 20.75 -7.05 -5.18
N ILE A 106 19.50 -7.17 -4.75
CA ILE A 106 18.45 -7.84 -5.54
C ILE A 106 18.15 -7.04 -6.79
N ALA A 107 17.97 -5.72 -6.66
CA ALA A 107 17.72 -4.81 -7.78
C ALA A 107 18.86 -4.81 -8.81
N ASP A 108 20.11 -4.99 -8.36
CA ASP A 108 21.27 -5.15 -9.24
C ASP A 108 21.26 -6.48 -9.99
N ALA A 109 20.76 -7.55 -9.36
CA ALA A 109 20.71 -8.90 -9.92
C ALA A 109 19.51 -9.13 -10.86
N ASP A 110 18.38 -8.48 -10.57
CA ASP A 110 17.13 -8.57 -11.33
C ASP A 110 16.57 -7.18 -11.72
N PRO A 111 17.24 -6.43 -12.62
CA PRO A 111 16.77 -5.11 -13.06
C PRO A 111 15.41 -5.17 -13.76
N GLY A 112 14.48 -4.33 -13.32
CA GLY A 112 13.10 -4.32 -13.75
C GLY A 112 12.24 -5.43 -13.12
N GLY A 113 12.76 -6.10 -12.08
CA GLY A 113 12.08 -7.19 -11.37
C GLY A 113 10.73 -6.78 -10.78
N LEU A 114 9.90 -7.79 -10.49
CA LEU A 114 8.60 -7.61 -9.84
C LEU A 114 8.75 -7.70 -8.32
N TRP A 115 8.33 -6.66 -7.63
CA TRP A 115 8.34 -6.55 -6.18
C TRP A 115 6.92 -6.43 -5.65
N ILE A 116 6.62 -7.13 -4.56
CA ILE A 116 5.31 -7.08 -3.89
C ILE A 116 5.55 -6.64 -2.45
N ILE A 117 4.88 -5.58 -2.02
CA ILE A 117 5.02 -5.06 -0.66
C ILE A 117 3.82 -5.50 0.17
N GLY A 118 4.03 -6.52 1.00
CA GLY A 118 3.03 -7.13 1.87
C GLY A 118 2.42 -8.40 1.28
N ASN A 119 1.93 -9.27 2.15
CA ASN A 119 1.16 -10.46 1.82
C ASN A 119 -0.04 -10.58 2.74
N GLU A 120 -1.24 -10.33 2.20
CA GLU A 120 -2.48 -10.20 2.98
C GLU A 120 -2.27 -9.27 4.20
N PRO A 121 -1.85 -8.01 3.98
CA PRO A 121 -1.75 -7.03 5.08
C PRO A 121 -3.09 -6.87 5.81
N ASP A 122 -4.18 -7.13 5.11
CA ASP A 122 -5.55 -7.12 5.59
C ASP A 122 -5.98 -8.44 6.28
N MET A 123 -5.08 -9.38 6.58
CA MET A 123 -5.43 -10.65 7.24
C MET A 123 -4.77 -10.78 8.60
N PHE A 124 -5.58 -11.04 9.64
CA PHE A 124 -5.13 -11.15 11.03
C PHE A 124 -4.14 -12.30 11.28
N ALA A 125 -4.12 -13.30 10.40
CA ALA A 125 -3.22 -14.45 10.46
C ALA A 125 -2.00 -14.33 9.53
N GLN A 126 -1.81 -13.19 8.86
CA GLN A 126 -0.70 -12.94 7.95
C GLN A 126 0.08 -11.69 8.38
N ASP A 127 0.23 -10.70 7.49
CA ASP A 127 0.95 -9.46 7.79
C ASP A 127 0.21 -8.59 8.83
N ASN A 128 -1.11 -8.71 8.93
CA ASN A 128 -1.92 -8.17 10.05
C ASN A 128 -1.69 -6.68 10.39
N VAL A 129 -1.68 -5.80 9.40
CA VAL A 129 -1.44 -4.35 9.60
C VAL A 129 -2.70 -3.54 9.35
N THR A 130 -2.90 -2.47 10.12
CA THR A 130 -3.97 -1.49 9.85
C THR A 130 -3.71 -0.72 8.55
N PRO A 131 -4.71 -0.05 7.94
CA PRO A 131 -4.50 0.78 6.76
C PRO A 131 -3.43 1.88 6.93
N THR A 132 -3.36 2.50 8.12
CA THR A 132 -2.35 3.52 8.43
C THR A 132 -0.95 2.93 8.53
N GLN A 133 -0.80 1.78 9.21
CA GLN A 133 0.49 1.08 9.27
C GLN A 133 0.96 0.64 7.88
N TYR A 134 0.06 0.09 7.07
CA TYR A 134 0.38 -0.35 5.72
C TYR A 134 0.80 0.83 4.83
N ALA A 135 0.06 1.94 4.84
CA ALA A 135 0.43 3.14 4.07
C ALA A 135 1.86 3.64 4.38
N ALA A 136 2.23 3.65 5.67
CA ALA A 136 3.56 4.08 6.10
C ALA A 136 4.67 3.10 5.67
N GLN A 137 4.48 1.80 5.92
CA GLN A 137 5.47 0.79 5.56
C GLN A 137 5.59 0.62 4.04
N TYR A 138 4.47 0.72 3.31
CA TYR A 138 4.45 0.67 1.85
C TYR A 138 5.32 1.75 1.24
N ARG A 139 5.18 3.00 1.71
CA ARG A 139 5.98 4.14 1.22
C ARG A 139 7.47 3.88 1.35
N GLU A 140 7.91 3.45 2.54
CA GLU A 140 9.34 3.23 2.82
C GLU A 140 9.93 2.14 1.94
N ALA A 141 9.22 1.02 1.78
CA ALA A 141 9.64 -0.06 0.91
C ALA A 141 9.61 0.36 -0.57
N TYR A 142 8.57 1.04 -1.03
CA TYR A 142 8.42 1.50 -2.42
C TYR A 142 9.60 2.39 -2.83
N PHE A 143 9.93 3.42 -2.03
CA PHE A 143 11.02 4.33 -2.39
C PHE A 143 12.41 3.72 -2.17
N ALA A 144 12.57 2.76 -1.25
CA ALA A 144 13.81 1.99 -1.17
C ALA A 144 14.06 1.16 -2.44
N ILE A 145 13.01 0.51 -2.98
CA ILE A 145 13.09 -0.26 -4.22
C ILE A 145 13.33 0.64 -5.42
N LYS A 146 12.56 1.73 -5.57
CA LYS A 146 12.69 2.66 -6.70
C LYS A 146 14.04 3.40 -6.72
N ALA A 147 14.62 3.68 -5.55
CA ALA A 147 15.97 4.23 -5.47
C ALA A 147 17.03 3.24 -5.95
N ALA A 148 16.86 1.96 -5.62
CA ALA A 148 17.78 0.91 -6.05
C ALA A 148 17.63 0.57 -7.55
N ASP A 149 16.40 0.63 -8.06
CA ASP A 149 16.05 0.43 -9.46
C ASP A 149 14.76 1.17 -9.85
N PRO A 150 14.86 2.30 -10.58
CA PRO A 150 13.70 3.04 -11.06
C PRO A 150 12.80 2.24 -12.01
N THR A 151 13.34 1.20 -12.66
CA THR A 151 12.62 0.35 -13.61
C THR A 151 11.89 -0.82 -12.96
N ALA A 152 12.15 -1.09 -11.67
CA ALA A 152 11.45 -2.12 -10.91
C ALA A 152 9.94 -1.90 -10.94
N GLN A 153 9.18 -2.99 -11.06
CA GLN A 153 7.73 -2.98 -10.98
C GLN A 153 7.32 -3.24 -9.54
N VAL A 154 6.71 -2.26 -8.88
CA VAL A 154 6.28 -2.40 -7.49
C VAL A 154 4.78 -2.55 -7.39
N ALA A 155 4.36 -3.66 -6.79
CA ALA A 155 2.98 -4.00 -6.49
C ALA A 155 2.63 -3.74 -5.02
N ALA A 156 1.42 -3.25 -4.77
CA ALA A 156 0.80 -3.39 -3.45
C ALA A 156 0.69 -4.88 -3.08
N GLY A 157 0.73 -5.20 -1.79
CA GLY A 157 0.45 -6.53 -1.27
C GLY A 157 -0.96 -6.98 -1.61
N GLY A 158 -1.11 -8.26 -1.90
CA GLY A 158 -2.40 -8.85 -2.24
C GLY A 158 -3.32 -8.84 -1.03
N ILE A 159 -4.48 -8.19 -1.13
CA ILE A 159 -5.58 -8.40 -0.17
C ILE A 159 -6.17 -9.80 -0.37
N VAL A 160 -6.71 -10.43 0.68
CA VAL A 160 -7.19 -11.83 0.62
C VAL A 160 -8.21 -12.07 -0.52
N GLN A 161 -9.09 -11.09 -0.72
CA GLN A 161 -10.19 -11.11 -1.68
C GLN A 161 -10.80 -9.71 -1.82
N PRO A 162 -11.22 -9.26 -3.02
CA PRO A 162 -11.78 -7.93 -3.23
C PRO A 162 -13.29 -7.86 -2.93
N THR A 163 -13.66 -8.06 -1.67
CA THR A 163 -15.02 -7.83 -1.15
C THR A 163 -15.24 -6.35 -0.81
N PRO A 164 -16.49 -5.90 -0.59
CA PRO A 164 -16.76 -4.54 -0.12
C PRO A 164 -15.97 -4.16 1.15
N LEU A 165 -15.81 -5.11 2.09
CA LEU A 165 -15.04 -4.90 3.32
C LEU A 165 -13.56 -4.61 3.04
N ARG A 166 -12.91 -5.43 2.19
CA ARG A 166 -11.47 -5.32 1.92
C ARG A 166 -11.12 -4.23 0.91
N LEU A 167 -12.00 -3.95 -0.06
CA LEU A 167 -11.90 -2.75 -0.89
C LEU A 167 -12.03 -1.47 -0.06
N GLY A 168 -12.86 -1.51 0.99
CA GLY A 168 -12.92 -0.45 1.99
C GLY A 168 -11.60 -0.27 2.75
N TRP A 169 -10.96 -1.38 3.17
CA TRP A 169 -9.63 -1.35 3.79
C TRP A 169 -8.56 -0.72 2.87
N LEU A 170 -8.58 -1.04 1.57
CA LEU A 170 -7.72 -0.40 0.58
C LEU A 170 -8.02 1.10 0.43
N SER A 171 -9.29 1.49 0.37
CA SER A 171 -9.68 2.92 0.33
C SER A 171 -9.19 3.68 1.56
N ALA A 172 -9.28 3.08 2.76
CA ALA A 172 -8.74 3.66 3.98
C ALA A 172 -7.21 3.77 3.95
N THR A 173 -6.52 2.84 3.29
CA THR A 173 -5.07 2.92 3.05
C THR A 173 -4.74 4.11 2.16
N LEU A 174 -5.47 4.29 1.05
CA LEU A 174 -5.28 5.44 0.15
C LEU A 174 -5.53 6.78 0.87
N ALA A 175 -6.55 6.83 1.74
CA ALA A 175 -6.85 8.01 2.54
C ALA A 175 -5.71 8.32 3.53
N ALA A 176 -5.22 7.32 4.27
CA ALA A 176 -4.09 7.46 5.17
C ALA A 176 -2.81 7.89 4.44
N TYR A 177 -2.53 7.30 3.27
CA TYR A 177 -1.39 7.69 2.43
C TYR A 177 -1.50 9.15 1.99
N ARG A 178 -2.67 9.59 1.53
CA ARG A 178 -2.88 10.98 1.11
C ARG A 178 -2.77 11.97 2.28
N GLN A 179 -3.26 11.61 3.46
CA GLN A 179 -3.12 12.44 4.66
C GLN A 179 -1.64 12.61 5.03
N LEU A 180 -0.90 11.50 5.11
CA LEU A 180 0.50 11.48 5.50
C LEU A 180 1.42 12.07 4.42
N TYR A 181 1.13 11.90 3.13
CA TYR A 181 2.11 12.18 2.06
C TYR A 181 1.59 13.12 0.98
N GLY A 182 0.30 13.46 0.97
CA GLY A 182 -0.32 14.48 0.12
C GLY A 182 -0.66 14.03 -1.30
N GLY A 183 0.00 12.98 -1.80
CA GLY A 183 -0.24 12.40 -3.13
C GLY A 183 -1.04 11.11 -3.11
N PRO A 184 -1.34 10.54 -4.30
CA PRO A 184 -1.81 9.15 -4.41
C PRO A 184 -0.70 8.18 -3.97
N LEU A 185 -1.10 6.98 -3.56
CA LEU A 185 -0.16 5.89 -3.32
C LEU A 185 0.46 5.48 -4.67
N PRO A 186 1.79 5.55 -4.85
CA PRO A 186 2.39 5.20 -6.12
C PRO A 186 2.45 3.68 -6.26
N ALA A 187 1.98 3.13 -7.38
CA ALA A 187 2.05 1.70 -7.68
C ALA A 187 2.24 1.49 -9.18
N ASP A 188 3.18 0.62 -9.56
CA ASP A 188 3.36 0.21 -10.95
C ASP A 188 2.38 -0.93 -11.31
N VAL A 189 2.00 -1.73 -10.32
CA VAL A 189 1.13 -2.91 -10.45
C VAL A 189 0.18 -2.96 -9.25
N TRP A 190 -1.05 -3.43 -9.45
CA TRP A 190 -1.94 -3.80 -8.35
C TRP A 190 -2.00 -5.32 -8.21
N ASN A 191 -2.09 -5.79 -6.97
CA ASN A 191 -2.15 -7.21 -6.66
C ASN A 191 -3.35 -7.50 -5.76
N ILE A 192 -3.94 -8.68 -5.95
CA ILE A 192 -4.93 -9.26 -5.05
C ILE A 192 -4.66 -10.76 -4.89
N HIS A 193 -5.16 -11.33 -3.81
CA HIS A 193 -5.59 -12.72 -3.81
C HIS A 193 -7.07 -12.75 -4.18
N ASN A 194 -7.53 -13.90 -4.67
CA ASN A 194 -8.90 -14.04 -5.14
C ASN A 194 -9.54 -15.33 -4.63
N TYR A 195 -9.46 -15.53 -3.32
CA TYR A 195 -10.18 -16.61 -2.67
C TYR A 195 -11.65 -16.26 -2.44
N VAL A 196 -12.47 -17.29 -2.26
CA VAL A 196 -13.85 -17.15 -1.79
C VAL A 196 -13.92 -17.66 -0.35
N LEU A 197 -13.65 -16.77 0.60
CA LEU A 197 -13.59 -17.05 2.04
C LEU A 197 -14.58 -16.16 2.78
N GLN A 198 -15.25 -16.71 3.79
CA GLN A 198 -16.16 -15.90 4.60
C GLN A 198 -15.42 -14.94 5.54
N GLU A 199 -16.02 -13.79 5.76
CA GLU A 199 -15.53 -12.70 6.60
C GLU A 199 -16.27 -12.72 7.95
N THR A 200 -16.26 -13.86 8.63
CA THR A 200 -16.90 -14.02 9.95
C THR A 200 -15.84 -14.24 11.03
N PRO A 201 -15.78 -13.39 12.07
CA PRO A 201 -14.83 -13.55 13.17
C PRO A 201 -14.89 -14.95 13.80
N GLY A 202 -13.73 -15.57 14.02
CA GLY A 202 -13.61 -16.86 14.71
C GLY A 202 -14.18 -18.07 13.97
N GLN A 203 -14.60 -17.93 12.72
CA GLN A 203 -15.08 -19.03 11.87
C GLN A 203 -14.04 -19.37 10.79
N TRP A 204 -14.31 -20.40 9.97
CA TRP A 204 -13.45 -20.72 8.82
C TRP A 204 -13.34 -19.51 7.86
N GLY A 205 -12.28 -19.41 7.06
CA GLY A 205 -12.12 -18.30 6.11
C GLY A 205 -11.18 -17.21 6.60
N CYS A 206 -11.42 -15.97 6.16
CA CYS A 206 -10.48 -14.86 6.31
C CYS A 206 -10.88 -13.85 7.38
N GLY A 207 -12.05 -14.01 8.01
CA GLY A 207 -12.50 -13.12 9.08
C GLY A 207 -12.53 -11.64 8.65
N ILE A 208 -12.29 -10.75 9.60
CA ILE A 208 -12.39 -9.30 9.40
C ILE A 208 -10.98 -8.71 9.34
N PRO A 209 -10.68 -7.80 8.40
CA PRO A 209 -9.36 -7.22 8.28
C PRO A 209 -8.98 -6.36 9.49
N PRO A 210 -7.68 -6.23 9.84
CA PRO A 210 -7.15 -5.32 10.86
C PRO A 210 -7.31 -3.85 10.45
N GLY A 211 -7.59 -2.93 11.37
CA GLY A 211 -7.78 -1.49 11.12
C GLY A 211 -8.94 -1.02 10.22
N TYR A 212 -9.90 -1.86 9.79
CA TYR A 212 -11.10 -1.47 9.02
C TYR A 212 -12.42 -2.25 9.29
N TYR A 213 -13.48 -1.58 9.78
CA TYR A 213 -14.83 -2.16 9.98
C TYR A 213 -15.97 -1.45 9.22
N GLY A 214 -15.66 -0.52 8.30
CA GLY A 214 -16.65 0.40 7.73
C GLY A 214 -17.61 -0.16 6.68
N ALA A 215 -17.43 -1.39 6.21
CA ALA A 215 -18.29 -1.99 5.18
C ALA A 215 -18.78 -3.40 5.56
N ARG A 216 -19.86 -3.84 4.90
CA ARG A 216 -20.49 -5.13 5.21
C ARG A 216 -19.57 -6.29 4.83
N ALA A 217 -19.30 -7.15 5.81
CA ALA A 217 -18.61 -8.42 5.63
C ALA A 217 -19.34 -9.35 4.65
N ALA A 218 -18.59 -9.96 3.74
CA ALA A 218 -19.07 -10.98 2.84
C ALA A 218 -19.05 -12.35 3.50
N THR A 219 -20.21 -13.02 3.52
CA THR A 219 -20.35 -14.38 4.03
C THR A 219 -20.70 -15.31 2.88
N TYR A 220 -19.97 -16.42 2.76
CA TYR A 220 -20.19 -17.41 1.73
C TYR A 220 -20.52 -18.77 2.34
N PRO A 221 -21.40 -19.57 1.73
CA PRO A 221 -21.46 -20.99 1.99
C PRO A 221 -20.08 -21.64 1.80
N PHE A 222 -19.76 -22.63 2.64
CA PHE A 222 -18.47 -23.35 2.54
C PHE A 222 -18.25 -23.97 1.15
N ASN A 223 -19.32 -24.50 0.56
CA ASN A 223 -19.29 -25.08 -0.76
C ASN A 223 -19.24 -24.05 -1.90
N ASP A 224 -19.18 -22.75 -1.65
CA ASP A 224 -18.99 -21.75 -2.71
C ASP A 224 -17.51 -21.34 -2.87
N HIS A 225 -16.59 -22.00 -2.16
CA HIS A 225 -15.15 -21.71 -2.23
C HIS A 225 -14.55 -21.79 -3.66
N ASP A 226 -15.17 -22.57 -4.55
CA ASP A 226 -14.82 -22.73 -5.97
C ASP A 226 -15.85 -22.08 -6.93
N SER A 227 -16.61 -21.10 -6.45
CA SER A 227 -17.61 -20.41 -7.27
C SER A 227 -16.95 -19.50 -8.31
N LEU A 228 -17.04 -19.88 -9.58
CA LEU A 228 -16.56 -19.06 -10.69
C LEU A 228 -17.25 -17.69 -10.74
N THR A 229 -18.55 -17.63 -10.43
CA THR A 229 -19.30 -16.36 -10.45
C THR A 229 -18.74 -15.38 -9.44
N ILE A 230 -18.52 -15.82 -8.19
CA ILE A 230 -17.99 -14.95 -7.14
C ILE A 230 -16.56 -14.51 -7.48
N PHE A 231 -15.73 -15.44 -8.00
CA PHE A 231 -14.39 -15.14 -8.48
C PHE A 231 -14.38 -14.01 -9.53
N GLN A 232 -15.31 -14.05 -10.50
CA GLN A 232 -15.45 -13.04 -11.55
C GLN A 232 -15.94 -11.69 -11.01
N GLU A 233 -16.90 -11.71 -10.08
CA GLU A 233 -17.43 -10.52 -9.41
C GLU A 233 -16.34 -9.79 -8.64
N HIS A 234 -15.52 -10.54 -7.91
CA HIS A 234 -14.36 -10.04 -7.19
C HIS A 234 -13.37 -9.30 -8.11
N VAL A 235 -12.91 -9.93 -9.19
CA VAL A 235 -11.98 -9.31 -10.16
C VAL A 235 -12.60 -8.05 -10.79
N THR A 236 -13.89 -8.10 -11.13
CA THR A 236 -14.61 -6.97 -11.70
C THR A 236 -14.73 -5.82 -10.69
N ALA A 237 -14.99 -6.13 -9.42
CA ALA A 237 -15.05 -5.14 -8.35
C ALA A 237 -13.68 -4.48 -8.11
N MET A 238 -12.60 -5.26 -8.09
CA MET A 238 -11.24 -4.73 -8.00
C MET A 238 -10.93 -3.79 -9.16
N ARG A 239 -11.29 -4.15 -10.40
CA ARG A 239 -11.04 -3.30 -11.58
C ARG A 239 -11.83 -2.01 -11.58
N ARG A 240 -13.09 -2.03 -11.11
CA ARG A 240 -13.86 -0.81 -10.88
C ARG A 240 -13.20 0.06 -9.81
N TRP A 241 -12.83 -0.53 -8.67
CA TRP A 241 -12.13 0.19 -7.60
C TRP A 241 -10.82 0.82 -8.08
N MET A 242 -10.02 0.09 -8.87
CA MET A 242 -8.81 0.64 -9.50
C MET A 242 -9.13 1.82 -10.41
N ALA A 243 -10.13 1.70 -11.29
CA ALA A 243 -10.51 2.78 -12.20
C ALA A 243 -11.00 4.03 -11.45
N ASP A 244 -11.85 3.86 -10.44
CA ASP A 244 -12.41 4.93 -9.61
C ASP A 244 -11.31 5.67 -8.82
N ASN A 245 -10.20 5.01 -8.52
CA ASN A 245 -9.06 5.58 -7.81
C ASN A 245 -7.88 5.97 -8.72
N GLY A 246 -8.06 5.99 -10.05
CA GLY A 246 -7.06 6.46 -11.01
C GLY A 246 -5.99 5.44 -11.40
N TYR A 247 -6.19 4.16 -11.11
CA TYR A 247 -5.27 3.06 -11.40
C TYR A 247 -5.69 2.16 -12.57
N ARG A 248 -6.64 2.57 -13.42
CA ARG A 248 -7.05 1.83 -14.62
C ARG A 248 -5.86 1.48 -15.53
N GLU A 249 -4.94 2.43 -15.67
CA GLU A 249 -3.72 2.30 -16.50
C GLU A 249 -2.62 1.46 -15.81
N ARG A 250 -2.98 0.65 -14.81
CA ARG A 250 -2.05 -0.24 -14.13
C ARG A 250 -2.47 -1.70 -14.34
N PRO A 251 -1.51 -2.62 -14.51
CA PRO A 251 -1.79 -4.04 -14.54
C PRO A 251 -2.35 -4.52 -13.19
N LEU A 252 -3.25 -5.51 -13.24
CA LEU A 252 -3.72 -6.26 -12.07
C LEU A 252 -3.16 -7.68 -12.16
N ILE A 253 -2.49 -8.11 -11.11
CA ILE A 253 -2.05 -9.50 -10.94
C ILE A 253 -2.82 -10.17 -9.80
N ILE A 254 -2.96 -11.50 -9.89
CA ILE A 254 -3.54 -12.32 -8.82
C ILE A 254 -2.44 -13.23 -8.31
N THR A 255 -1.86 -12.95 -7.15
CA THR A 255 -0.71 -13.73 -6.65
C THR A 255 -1.12 -14.98 -5.88
N GLU A 256 -2.41 -15.12 -5.54
CA GLU A 256 -2.98 -16.37 -5.04
C GLU A 256 -4.47 -16.50 -5.38
N TYR A 257 -4.84 -17.69 -5.86
CA TYR A 257 -6.20 -18.22 -5.81
C TYR A 257 -6.11 -19.75 -5.92
N GLY A 258 -7.12 -20.46 -5.44
CA GLY A 258 -7.12 -21.92 -5.51
C GLY A 258 -8.10 -22.52 -4.52
N ILE A 259 -7.94 -23.81 -4.25
CA ILE A 259 -8.78 -24.57 -3.32
C ILE A 259 -7.95 -25.02 -2.12
N LEU A 260 -8.23 -24.43 -0.97
CA LEU A 260 -7.47 -24.64 0.26
C LEU A 260 -7.87 -25.91 1.02
N PHE A 261 -9.06 -26.44 0.77
CA PHE A 261 -9.66 -27.51 1.55
C PHE A 261 -9.47 -28.89 0.89
N PRO A 262 -9.40 -29.98 1.69
CA PRO A 262 -9.19 -31.33 1.18
C PRO A 262 -10.42 -31.91 0.48
N GLU A 263 -10.22 -33.05 -0.18
CA GLU A 263 -11.29 -33.84 -0.79
C GLU A 263 -12.36 -34.26 0.22
N SER A 264 -11.99 -34.55 1.48
CA SER A 264 -12.93 -34.88 2.56
C SER A 264 -13.91 -33.75 2.88
N SER A 265 -13.63 -32.53 2.44
CA SER A 265 -14.50 -31.36 2.56
C SER A 265 -15.39 -31.15 1.32
N GLY A 266 -15.40 -32.08 0.36
CA GLY A 266 -16.23 -32.04 -0.84
C GLY A 266 -15.56 -31.41 -2.08
N PHE A 267 -14.24 -31.20 -2.05
CA PHE A 267 -13.45 -30.70 -3.17
C PHE A 267 -12.66 -31.81 -3.85
N ASP A 268 -13.37 -32.66 -4.60
CA ASP A 268 -12.75 -33.73 -5.37
C ASP A 268 -11.94 -33.22 -6.57
N LEU A 269 -11.15 -34.10 -7.19
CA LEU A 269 -10.26 -33.73 -8.29
C LEU A 269 -10.99 -33.12 -9.48
N THR A 270 -12.19 -33.61 -9.77
CA THR A 270 -12.97 -33.09 -10.90
C THR A 270 -13.37 -31.66 -10.63
N ARG A 271 -13.85 -31.37 -9.42
CA ARG A 271 -14.27 -30.05 -8.98
C ARG A 271 -13.12 -29.04 -8.98
N VAL A 272 -12.00 -29.38 -8.33
CA VAL A 272 -10.81 -28.52 -8.28
C VAL A 272 -10.23 -28.26 -9.68
N ARG A 273 -10.13 -29.30 -10.52
CA ARG A 273 -9.67 -29.16 -11.90
C ARG A 273 -10.61 -28.27 -12.73
N ASN A 274 -11.92 -28.45 -12.61
CA ASN A 274 -12.88 -27.64 -13.34
C ASN A 274 -12.78 -26.17 -12.93
N PHE A 275 -12.63 -25.88 -11.64
CA PHE A 275 -12.42 -24.51 -11.16
C PHE A 275 -11.14 -23.90 -11.72
N PHE A 276 -10.00 -24.62 -11.66
CA PHE A 276 -8.74 -24.18 -12.26
C PHE A 276 -8.87 -23.86 -13.76
N VAL A 277 -9.42 -24.80 -14.54
CA VAL A 277 -9.55 -24.64 -15.99
C VAL A 277 -10.51 -23.48 -16.34
N ASN A 278 -11.65 -23.39 -15.66
CA ASN A 278 -12.65 -22.37 -15.96
C ASN A 278 -12.21 -20.96 -15.59
N THR A 279 -11.55 -20.79 -14.44
CA THR A 279 -10.98 -19.49 -14.03
C THR A 279 -9.86 -19.07 -14.97
N ALA A 280 -8.94 -19.96 -15.33
CA ALA A 280 -7.85 -19.67 -16.25
C ALA A 280 -8.34 -19.30 -17.66
N ASN A 281 -9.28 -20.06 -18.23
CA ASN A 281 -9.88 -19.74 -19.53
C ASN A 281 -10.60 -18.39 -19.53
N TRP A 282 -11.29 -18.06 -18.43
CA TRP A 282 -11.92 -16.76 -18.29
C TRP A 282 -10.88 -15.64 -18.20
N MET A 283 -9.89 -15.74 -17.30
CA MET A 283 -8.86 -14.69 -17.13
C MET A 283 -8.04 -14.44 -18.41
N LEU A 284 -7.85 -15.46 -19.26
CA LEU A 284 -7.20 -15.32 -20.57
C LEU A 284 -7.92 -14.38 -21.54
N THR A 285 -9.22 -14.13 -21.35
CA THR A 285 -10.05 -13.39 -22.33
C THR A 285 -10.89 -12.28 -21.71
N ALA A 286 -11.04 -12.28 -20.38
CA ALA A 286 -11.83 -11.31 -19.66
C ALA A 286 -11.29 -9.91 -19.92
N SER A 287 -12.12 -9.07 -20.53
CA SER A 287 -11.78 -7.69 -20.85
C SER A 287 -12.99 -6.79 -20.61
N ASP A 288 -12.72 -5.52 -20.31
CA ASP A 288 -13.75 -4.49 -20.17
C ASP A 288 -13.18 -3.15 -20.62
N PRO A 289 -13.78 -2.45 -21.60
CA PRO A 289 -13.21 -1.22 -22.14
C PRO A 289 -13.19 -0.06 -21.14
N ASN A 290 -13.97 -0.11 -20.07
CA ASN A 290 -14.04 0.97 -19.09
C ASN A 290 -13.07 0.76 -17.93
N THR A 291 -12.79 -0.49 -17.56
CA THR A 291 -12.07 -0.81 -16.32
C THR A 291 -10.81 -1.66 -16.53
N GLY A 292 -10.71 -2.38 -17.66
CA GLY A 292 -9.54 -3.18 -17.99
C GLY A 292 -8.32 -2.36 -18.40
N TYR A 293 -7.15 -3.00 -18.41
CA TYR A 293 -5.87 -2.32 -18.68
C TYR A 293 -5.61 -2.12 -20.19
N PRO A 294 -5.57 -0.88 -20.70
CA PRO A 294 -5.55 -0.64 -22.15
C PRO A 294 -4.32 -1.16 -22.88
N ALA A 295 -3.14 -1.11 -22.25
CA ALA A 295 -1.90 -1.60 -22.87
C ALA A 295 -1.90 -3.13 -23.06
N ASP A 296 -2.88 -3.82 -22.49
CA ASP A 296 -3.12 -5.24 -22.63
C ASP A 296 -4.52 -5.50 -23.21
N ASP A 297 -4.93 -4.74 -24.22
CA ASP A 297 -6.24 -4.86 -24.90
C ASP A 297 -7.46 -4.82 -23.96
N ASN A 298 -7.35 -4.05 -22.89
CA ASN A 298 -8.34 -3.93 -21.81
C ASN A 298 -8.61 -5.25 -21.06
N HIS A 299 -7.65 -6.19 -21.00
CA HIS A 299 -7.77 -7.38 -20.16
C HIS A 299 -7.89 -7.00 -18.67
N LEU A 300 -8.73 -7.75 -17.96
CA LEU A 300 -8.96 -7.56 -16.53
C LEU A 300 -7.83 -8.12 -15.66
N VAL A 301 -7.05 -9.10 -16.11
CA VAL A 301 -5.95 -9.68 -15.32
C VAL A 301 -4.73 -9.91 -16.22
N GLN A 302 -3.57 -9.41 -15.80
CA GLN A 302 -2.33 -9.52 -16.57
C GLN A 302 -1.57 -10.81 -16.27
N ARG A 303 -1.54 -11.22 -15.01
CA ARG A 303 -0.94 -12.49 -14.56
C ARG A 303 -1.71 -13.05 -13.38
N TRP A 304 -1.72 -14.36 -13.20
CA TRP A 304 -2.33 -15.04 -12.05
C TRP A 304 -1.50 -16.24 -11.61
N MET A 305 -1.66 -16.59 -10.34
CA MET A 305 -0.96 -17.71 -9.73
C MET A 305 -1.92 -18.68 -9.06
N TRP A 306 -1.80 -19.95 -9.42
CA TRP A 306 -2.48 -21.01 -8.69
C TRP A 306 -1.77 -21.27 -7.36
N TYR A 307 -2.52 -21.24 -6.25
CA TYR A 307 -2.06 -21.75 -4.97
C TYR A 307 -2.40 -23.25 -4.89
N SER A 308 -1.42 -24.15 -5.01
CA SER A 308 0.03 -23.90 -5.07
C SER A 308 0.78 -24.97 -5.86
N LEU A 309 2.10 -24.77 -6.03
CA LEU A 309 2.99 -25.80 -6.59
C LEU A 309 3.03 -27.02 -5.68
N ASP A 310 3.22 -26.84 -4.37
CA ASP A 310 3.62 -27.94 -3.49
C ASP A 310 3.07 -27.91 -2.06
N ASP A 311 2.09 -27.04 -1.75
CA ASP A 311 1.30 -27.17 -0.54
C ASP A 311 0.26 -28.28 -0.72
N THR A 312 0.38 -29.32 0.10
CA THR A 312 -0.58 -30.42 0.13
C THR A 312 -1.32 -30.50 1.45
N ASN A 313 -1.15 -29.57 2.40
CA ASN A 313 -1.84 -29.63 3.69
C ASN A 313 -1.97 -28.22 4.29
N TYR A 314 -2.76 -27.38 3.63
CA TYR A 314 -2.99 -26.02 4.07
C TYR A 314 -3.57 -26.00 5.50
N ASN A 315 -2.85 -25.36 6.42
CA ASN A 315 -3.23 -25.18 7.83
C ASN A 315 -3.72 -26.46 8.54
N ASN A 316 -3.10 -27.60 8.27
CA ASN A 316 -3.50 -28.91 8.80
C ASN A 316 -4.96 -29.30 8.49
N ALA A 317 -5.58 -28.71 7.47
CA ALA A 317 -6.93 -29.02 7.06
C ALA A 317 -7.08 -30.43 6.47
N GLY A 318 -5.97 -31.07 6.10
CA GLY A 318 -5.91 -32.38 5.45
C GLY A 318 -5.28 -32.30 4.07
N ASN A 319 -5.08 -33.47 3.44
CA ASN A 319 -4.39 -33.55 2.15
C ASN A 319 -5.20 -32.85 1.03
N THR A 320 -4.79 -31.64 0.63
CA THR A 320 -5.40 -30.95 -0.51
C THR A 320 -4.85 -31.53 -1.82
N ILE A 321 -5.76 -31.70 -2.77
CA ILE A 321 -5.45 -32.13 -4.14
C ILE A 321 -5.03 -30.96 -5.04
N ALA A 322 -5.03 -29.73 -4.52
CA ALA A 322 -4.72 -28.51 -5.26
C ALA A 322 -3.22 -28.31 -5.55
N GLY A 323 -2.31 -28.96 -4.82
CA GLY A 323 -0.88 -28.91 -5.13
C GLY A 323 -0.55 -29.54 -6.49
N LEU A 324 0.25 -28.87 -7.31
CA LEU A 324 0.64 -29.34 -8.66
C LEU A 324 1.72 -30.45 -8.62
N MET A 325 2.58 -30.41 -7.61
CA MET A 325 3.68 -31.34 -7.36
C MET A 325 3.50 -31.96 -5.97
N ASP A 326 3.99 -33.18 -5.82
CA ASP A 326 4.00 -33.87 -4.52
C ASP A 326 5.31 -33.56 -3.78
N PRO A 327 5.28 -32.93 -2.60
CA PRO A 327 6.48 -32.51 -1.89
C PRO A 327 7.32 -33.69 -1.35
N ALA A 328 6.73 -34.89 -1.21
CA ALA A 328 7.46 -36.07 -0.74
C ALA A 328 8.15 -36.82 -1.90
N THR A 329 7.44 -37.06 -2.99
CA THR A 329 7.94 -37.84 -4.14
C THR A 329 8.58 -36.98 -5.23
N ARG A 330 8.37 -35.66 -5.18
CA ARG A 330 8.75 -34.67 -6.20
C ARG A 330 8.14 -34.92 -7.58
N GLN A 331 7.13 -35.78 -7.67
CA GLN A 331 6.43 -36.11 -8.91
C GLN A 331 5.28 -35.14 -9.17
N MET A 332 4.95 -34.96 -10.46
CA MET A 332 3.79 -34.19 -10.88
C MET A 332 2.50 -34.89 -10.49
N ARG A 333 1.56 -34.14 -9.91
CA ARG A 333 0.23 -34.61 -9.51
C ARG A 333 -0.78 -34.44 -10.66
N PRO A 334 -1.97 -35.08 -10.61
CA PRO A 334 -2.97 -34.96 -11.66
C PRO A 334 -3.39 -33.51 -11.99
N LEU A 335 -3.44 -32.62 -11.00
CA LEU A 335 -3.72 -31.21 -11.26
C LEU A 335 -2.54 -30.48 -11.92
N GLY A 336 -1.30 -30.86 -11.61
CA GLY A 336 -0.10 -30.40 -12.34
C GLY A 336 -0.14 -30.80 -13.82
N GLN A 337 -0.62 -32.01 -14.13
CA GLN A 337 -0.83 -32.42 -15.53
C GLN A 337 -1.91 -31.56 -16.20
N ALA A 338 -3.04 -31.28 -15.52
CA ALA A 338 -4.07 -30.40 -16.06
C ALA A 338 -3.57 -28.96 -16.30
N PHE A 339 -2.69 -28.45 -15.42
CA PHE A 339 -1.99 -27.19 -15.62
C PHE A 339 -1.13 -27.23 -16.88
N ALA A 340 -0.27 -28.24 -17.01
CA ALA A 340 0.61 -28.42 -18.17
C ALA A 340 -0.18 -28.54 -19.48
N ASP A 341 -1.27 -29.31 -19.49
CA ASP A 341 -2.13 -29.51 -20.66
C ASP A 341 -2.77 -28.19 -21.12
N LEU A 342 -3.12 -27.30 -20.18
CA LEU A 342 -3.68 -25.98 -20.48
C LEU A 342 -2.61 -24.97 -20.95
N ALA A 343 -1.44 -24.95 -20.30
CA ALA A 343 -0.41 -23.95 -20.57
C ALA A 343 0.45 -24.28 -21.81
N THR A 344 0.71 -25.55 -22.10
CA THR A 344 1.56 -25.98 -23.23
C THR A 344 1.12 -25.42 -24.59
N PRO A 345 -0.17 -25.52 -25.01
CA PRO A 345 -0.59 -25.00 -26.31
C PRO A 345 -0.55 -23.46 -26.41
N LEU A 346 -0.39 -22.77 -25.27
CA LEU A 346 -0.31 -21.31 -25.19
C LEU A 346 1.12 -20.77 -25.33
N ARG A 347 2.16 -21.61 -25.25
CA ARG A 347 3.54 -21.15 -25.36
C ARG A 347 3.87 -20.71 -26.80
N ARG A 348 4.43 -19.52 -26.95
CA ARG A 348 4.91 -18.96 -28.22
C ARG A 348 6.35 -18.45 -28.06
N PRO A 349 7.27 -18.86 -28.95
CA PRO A 349 8.64 -18.36 -28.91
C PRO A 349 8.68 -16.88 -29.31
N TYR A 350 9.38 -16.06 -28.53
CA TYR A 350 9.67 -14.67 -28.89
C TYR A 350 10.99 -14.19 -28.26
N SER A 351 11.52 -13.10 -28.81
CA SER A 351 12.71 -12.39 -28.34
C SER A 351 12.36 -10.94 -28.03
N ASN A 352 13.04 -10.34 -27.06
CA ASN A 352 12.85 -8.94 -26.66
C ASN A 352 14.12 -8.40 -26.00
N LEU A 353 15.03 -7.86 -26.80
CA LEU A 353 16.24 -7.20 -26.38
C LEU A 353 15.91 -5.87 -25.70
N VAL A 354 16.51 -5.62 -24.54
CA VAL A 354 16.31 -4.36 -23.82
C VAL A 354 17.61 -3.88 -23.21
N VAL A 355 17.72 -2.56 -23.07
CA VAL A 355 18.71 -1.96 -22.17
C VAL A 355 18.15 -2.04 -20.75
N ALA A 356 18.51 -3.09 -20.02
CA ALA A 356 17.97 -3.34 -18.69
C ALA A 356 18.45 -2.33 -17.65
N ARG A 357 19.72 -1.90 -17.77
CA ARG A 357 20.32 -0.94 -16.84
C ARG A 357 21.51 -0.25 -17.48
N VAL A 358 21.72 1.02 -17.15
CA VAL A 358 22.93 1.76 -17.48
C VAL A 358 23.49 2.38 -16.21
N GLN A 359 24.75 2.07 -15.90
CA GLN A 359 25.46 2.58 -14.73
C GLN A 359 26.61 3.47 -15.18
N GLU A 360 26.79 4.57 -14.47
CA GLU A 360 28.03 5.34 -14.49
C GLU A 360 28.91 4.86 -13.33
N LEU A 361 30.14 4.48 -13.64
CA LEU A 361 31.13 3.98 -12.69
C LEU A 361 32.41 4.82 -12.79
N PRO A 362 33.21 4.91 -11.71
CA PRO A 362 34.52 5.54 -11.78
C PRO A 362 35.41 4.88 -12.84
N ALA A 363 36.14 5.68 -13.62
CA ALA A 363 37.16 5.16 -14.52
C ALA A 363 38.44 4.78 -13.75
N ALA A 364 39.14 3.73 -14.19
CA ALA A 364 40.37 3.25 -13.54
C ALA A 364 41.52 4.29 -13.57
N THR A 365 41.50 5.22 -14.51
CA THR A 365 42.41 6.37 -14.59
C THR A 365 41.59 7.65 -14.65
N ALA A 366 41.42 8.30 -13.49
CA ALA A 366 40.76 9.60 -13.39
C ALA A 366 41.70 10.69 -13.93
N ALA A 367 41.56 11.00 -15.23
CA ALA A 367 42.08 12.24 -15.78
C ALA A 367 40.93 13.26 -15.77
N THR A 368 41.15 14.40 -15.14
CA THR A 368 40.27 15.57 -15.22
C THR A 368 41.05 16.68 -15.89
N ASP A 369 40.49 17.28 -16.94
CA ASP A 369 41.10 18.46 -17.60
C ASP A 369 40.40 19.77 -17.18
N GLY A 370 39.54 19.71 -16.17
CA GLY A 370 38.73 20.82 -15.66
C GLY A 370 37.44 21.06 -16.43
N ALA A 371 37.30 20.52 -17.64
CA ALA A 371 36.09 20.61 -18.47
C ALA A 371 35.36 19.27 -18.60
N THR A 372 36.09 18.16 -18.56
CA THR A 372 35.56 16.80 -18.62
C THR A 372 36.21 15.91 -17.55
N GLU A 373 35.47 14.87 -17.16
CA GLU A 373 35.92 13.81 -16.28
C GLU A 373 35.74 12.46 -16.97
N SER A 374 36.78 11.63 -16.92
CA SER A 374 36.71 10.27 -17.45
C SER A 374 35.85 9.38 -16.56
N VAL A 375 34.74 8.89 -17.10
CA VAL A 375 33.85 7.91 -16.44
C VAL A 375 33.74 6.64 -17.27
N ARG A 376 33.37 5.53 -16.64
CA ARG A 376 33.03 4.28 -17.31
C ARG A 376 31.53 4.11 -17.34
N LEU A 377 30.95 4.09 -18.53
CA LEU A 377 29.57 3.71 -18.77
C LEU A 377 29.50 2.19 -18.89
N ARG A 378 28.56 1.57 -18.18
CA ARG A 378 28.25 0.14 -18.28
C ARG A 378 26.77 -0.03 -18.58
N ALA A 379 26.46 -0.51 -19.78
CA ALA A 379 25.10 -0.90 -20.16
C ALA A 379 24.94 -2.43 -20.04
N MET A 380 23.90 -2.85 -19.33
CA MET A 380 23.46 -4.23 -19.25
C MET A 380 22.35 -4.45 -20.27
N ILE A 381 22.57 -5.39 -21.19
CA ILE A 381 21.62 -5.77 -22.22
C ILE A 381 21.05 -7.14 -21.85
N GLN A 382 19.73 -7.26 -21.94
CA GLN A 382 18.98 -8.48 -21.65
C GLN A 382 18.13 -8.89 -22.84
N ASN A 383 17.90 -10.19 -23.00
CA ASN A 383 16.77 -10.69 -23.76
C ASN A 383 15.67 -11.06 -22.75
N ARG A 384 14.57 -10.30 -22.71
CA ARG A 384 13.38 -10.58 -21.89
C ARG A 384 12.44 -11.61 -22.53
N GLY A 385 12.73 -12.03 -23.77
CA GLY A 385 12.00 -13.09 -24.46
C GLY A 385 12.34 -14.49 -23.94
N ASN A 386 11.43 -15.42 -24.21
CA ASN A 386 11.55 -16.82 -23.80
C ASN A 386 12.33 -17.69 -24.79
N THR A 387 12.90 -17.08 -25.83
CA THR A 387 13.67 -17.73 -26.88
C THR A 387 14.99 -17.00 -27.11
N ALA A 388 16.08 -17.77 -27.22
CA ALA A 388 17.40 -17.23 -27.49
C ALA A 388 17.49 -16.57 -28.88
N VAL A 389 18.30 -15.52 -28.96
CA VAL A 389 18.62 -14.80 -30.19
C VAL A 389 19.95 -15.32 -30.72
N ALA A 390 19.95 -15.94 -31.90
CA ALA A 390 21.19 -16.41 -32.55
C ALA A 390 21.86 -15.33 -33.41
N GLN A 391 21.09 -14.33 -33.86
CA GLN A 391 21.55 -13.29 -34.76
C GLN A 391 22.37 -12.24 -34.01
N ALA A 392 23.45 -11.78 -34.64
CA ALA A 392 24.24 -10.68 -34.10
C ALA A 392 23.52 -9.34 -34.33
N PHE A 393 23.59 -8.46 -33.32
CA PHE A 393 23.01 -7.13 -33.35
C PHE A 393 23.99 -6.11 -32.77
N ARG A 394 23.73 -4.81 -32.99
CA ARG A 394 24.57 -3.73 -32.46
C ARG A 394 24.00 -3.12 -31.19
N VAL A 395 24.87 -2.58 -30.37
CA VAL A 395 24.52 -1.70 -29.25
C VAL A 395 25.29 -0.40 -29.42
N LEU A 396 24.58 0.73 -29.35
CA LEU A 396 25.16 2.06 -29.43
C LEU A 396 25.07 2.75 -28.08
N ILE A 397 26.12 3.46 -27.72
CA ILE A 397 26.15 4.44 -26.64
C ILE A 397 26.44 5.79 -27.30
N GLU A 398 25.55 6.75 -27.11
CA GLU A 398 25.60 8.08 -27.70
C GLU A 398 25.42 9.14 -26.63
N ASP A 399 25.99 10.33 -26.84
CA ASP A 399 25.72 11.48 -25.98
C ASP A 399 24.34 12.11 -26.28
N GLY A 400 23.96 13.14 -25.52
CA GLY A 400 22.71 13.86 -25.68
C GLY A 400 22.53 14.56 -27.04
N ASN A 401 23.61 14.75 -27.80
CA ASN A 401 23.58 15.33 -29.15
C ASN A 401 23.53 14.26 -30.24
N GLY A 402 23.53 12.98 -29.87
CA GLY A 402 23.60 11.85 -30.80
C GLY A 402 25.00 11.57 -31.33
N GLN A 403 26.05 12.13 -30.72
CA GLN A 403 27.43 11.76 -31.07
C GLN A 403 27.73 10.38 -30.50
N LEU A 404 28.27 9.50 -31.35
CA LEU A 404 28.65 8.15 -30.95
C LEU A 404 29.80 8.19 -29.93
N ILE A 405 29.55 7.64 -28.74
CA ILE A 405 30.55 7.38 -27.70
C ILE A 405 31.16 5.99 -27.95
N HIS A 406 30.31 4.99 -28.20
CA HIS A 406 30.75 3.61 -28.39
C HIS A 406 29.75 2.80 -29.23
N SER A 407 30.26 1.82 -29.98
CA SER A 407 29.46 0.83 -30.69
C SER A 407 30.07 -0.55 -30.49
N GLN A 408 29.25 -1.52 -30.11
CA GLN A 408 29.65 -2.92 -29.91
C GLN A 408 28.68 -3.86 -30.62
N VAL A 409 29.21 -4.91 -31.25
CA VAL A 409 28.40 -6.02 -31.77
C VAL A 409 28.24 -7.07 -30.67
N VAL A 410 27.01 -7.52 -30.44
CA VAL A 410 26.68 -8.63 -29.55
C VAL A 410 26.30 -9.84 -30.40
N ASN A 411 26.99 -10.96 -30.22
CA ASN A 411 26.83 -12.17 -31.03
C ASN A 411 25.75 -13.09 -30.46
N GLY A 412 24.50 -12.67 -30.59
CA GLY A 412 23.36 -13.39 -30.01
C GLY A 412 23.24 -13.24 -28.50
N MET A 413 22.11 -13.67 -27.96
CA MET A 413 21.74 -13.59 -26.55
C MET A 413 20.99 -14.86 -26.14
N PRO A 414 21.23 -15.41 -24.93
CA PRO A 414 20.42 -16.52 -24.44
C PRO A 414 18.99 -16.07 -24.14
N ALA A 415 18.11 -16.99 -23.73
CA ALA A 415 16.77 -16.61 -23.28
C ALA A 415 16.83 -15.83 -21.96
N ARG A 416 15.72 -15.23 -21.54
CA ARG A 416 15.66 -14.52 -20.26
C ARG A 416 16.16 -15.35 -19.10
N TYR A 417 16.84 -14.67 -18.17
CA TYR A 417 17.46 -15.24 -16.96
C TYR A 417 18.59 -16.25 -17.19
N GLU A 418 19.04 -16.48 -18.43
CA GLU A 418 20.16 -17.38 -18.73
C GLU A 418 21.48 -16.62 -19.00
N GLY A 419 21.46 -15.30 -19.04
CA GLY A 419 22.66 -14.47 -19.14
C GLY A 419 22.40 -13.06 -19.72
N ASN A 420 23.31 -12.15 -19.41
CA ASN A 420 23.27 -10.75 -19.85
C ASN A 420 24.53 -10.44 -20.66
N ALA A 421 24.42 -9.49 -21.60
CA ALA A 421 25.59 -8.88 -22.23
C ALA A 421 25.93 -7.56 -21.52
N LEU A 422 27.22 -7.31 -21.32
CA LEU A 422 27.73 -6.04 -20.81
C LEU A 422 28.44 -5.30 -21.94
N VAL A 423 28.01 -4.06 -22.16
CA VAL A 423 28.64 -3.13 -23.10
C VAL A 423 29.22 -1.99 -22.29
N GLU A 424 30.54 -1.84 -22.33
CA GLU A 424 31.26 -0.84 -21.54
C GLU A 424 31.98 0.17 -22.43
N ALA A 425 31.96 1.44 -22.02
CA ALA A 425 32.66 2.50 -22.72
C ALA A 425 33.32 3.47 -21.73
N ILE A 426 34.52 3.94 -22.07
CA ILE A 426 35.10 5.11 -21.40
C ILE A 426 34.57 6.35 -22.08
N TRP A 427 34.02 7.27 -21.30
CA TRP A 427 33.43 8.51 -21.79
C TRP A 427 34.04 9.71 -21.06
N GLN A 428 34.36 10.76 -21.82
CA GLN A 428 34.76 12.05 -21.27
C GLN A 428 33.49 12.83 -20.95
N ARG A 429 32.98 12.65 -19.74
CA ARG A 429 31.75 13.28 -19.28
C ARG A 429 32.00 14.77 -19.01
N PRO A 430 31.18 15.69 -19.53
CA PRO A 430 31.26 17.10 -19.17
C PRO A 430 31.16 17.32 -17.65
N VAL A 431 32.07 18.13 -17.08
CA VAL A 431 32.01 18.52 -15.67
C VAL A 431 30.88 19.54 -15.50
N GLY A 432 29.86 19.18 -14.71
CA GLY A 432 28.66 19.99 -14.50
C GLY A 432 27.38 19.15 -14.45
N GLY A 433 26.24 19.78 -14.12
CA GLY A 433 24.97 19.09 -13.86
C GLY A 433 24.08 18.80 -15.08
N GLN A 434 24.53 19.05 -16.31
CA GLN A 434 23.73 18.86 -17.52
C GLN A 434 24.47 18.02 -18.55
N TRP A 435 24.32 16.71 -18.44
CA TRP A 435 24.74 15.76 -19.45
C TRP A 435 23.68 14.68 -19.61
N ARG A 436 23.66 14.03 -20.77
CA ARG A 436 22.74 12.94 -21.08
C ARG A 436 23.45 11.91 -21.94
N VAL A 437 23.19 10.64 -21.70
CA VAL A 437 23.64 9.51 -22.50
C VAL A 437 22.42 8.72 -22.94
N ARG A 438 22.41 8.31 -24.20
CA ARG A 438 21.44 7.39 -24.77
C ARG A 438 22.13 6.06 -25.05
N VAL A 439 21.50 4.96 -24.65
CA VAL A 439 21.89 3.62 -25.07
C VAL A 439 20.79 3.05 -25.95
N ILE A 440 21.18 2.49 -27.08
CA ILE A 440 20.29 1.89 -28.07
C ILE A 440 20.72 0.45 -28.30
N VAL A 441 19.84 -0.50 -28.05
CA VAL A 441 20.02 -1.89 -28.48
C VAL A 441 19.36 -2.09 -29.84
N ASP A 442 19.98 -2.92 -30.67
CA ASP A 442 19.56 -3.27 -32.02
C ASP A 442 19.06 -2.09 -32.89
N PRO A 443 19.91 -1.06 -33.10
CA PRO A 443 19.52 0.13 -33.86
C PRO A 443 19.19 -0.15 -35.33
N ASP A 444 19.58 -1.32 -35.83
CA ASP A 444 19.45 -1.72 -37.24
C ASP A 444 18.25 -2.62 -37.49
N ASP A 445 17.45 -2.92 -36.46
CA ASP A 445 16.31 -3.84 -36.54
C ASP A 445 16.75 -5.20 -37.11
N ALA A 446 17.89 -5.71 -36.60
CA ALA A 446 18.49 -6.95 -37.06
C ALA A 446 17.78 -8.17 -36.47
N VAL A 447 17.27 -8.06 -35.25
CA VAL A 447 16.55 -9.09 -34.51
C VAL A 447 15.10 -8.67 -34.47
N LYS A 448 14.20 -9.51 -34.97
CA LYS A 448 12.77 -9.24 -34.85
C LYS A 448 12.32 -9.42 -33.39
N GLU A 449 11.80 -8.36 -32.79
CA GLU A 449 11.39 -8.37 -31.40
C GLU A 449 9.87 -8.39 -31.22
N ALA A 450 9.42 -8.72 -30.02
CA ALA A 450 8.02 -8.57 -29.65
C ALA A 450 7.65 -7.11 -29.38
N ASN A 451 8.61 -6.30 -28.92
CA ASN A 451 8.46 -4.88 -28.69
C ASN A 451 9.69 -4.13 -29.20
N GLU A 452 9.52 -3.27 -30.20
CA GLU A 452 10.62 -2.44 -30.76
C GLU A 452 10.75 -1.08 -30.06
N SER A 453 9.84 -0.78 -29.12
CA SER A 453 9.73 0.55 -28.50
C SER A 453 10.55 0.71 -27.22
N ASP A 454 11.04 -0.38 -26.62
CA ASP A 454 11.85 -0.40 -25.40
C ASP A 454 13.36 -0.57 -25.64
N ASN A 455 13.80 -0.47 -26.90
CA ASN A 455 15.21 -0.58 -27.29
C ASN A 455 16.10 0.62 -26.91
N ARG A 456 15.54 1.64 -26.26
CA ARG A 456 16.24 2.92 -26.02
C ARG A 456 16.05 3.38 -24.57
N VAL A 457 17.17 3.62 -23.88
CA VAL A 457 17.19 4.16 -22.52
C VAL A 457 18.09 5.39 -22.46
N PHE A 458 17.66 6.39 -21.68
CA PHE A 458 18.44 7.57 -21.37
C PHE A 458 18.87 7.59 -19.92
N ILE A 459 20.11 8.00 -19.68
CA ILE A 459 20.60 8.37 -18.36
C ILE A 459 21.10 9.81 -18.36
N GLU A 460 20.91 10.47 -17.24
CA GLU A 460 21.26 11.86 -16.99
C GLU A 460 21.39 12.06 -15.46
N PRO A 461 22.03 13.15 -15.00
CA PRO A 461 22.03 13.51 -13.59
C PRO A 461 20.59 13.61 -13.08
N ARG A 462 20.30 12.92 -11.97
CA ARG A 462 19.01 12.98 -11.28
C ARG A 462 19.24 13.53 -9.89
N ALA A 463 18.44 14.52 -9.48
CA ALA A 463 18.26 14.78 -8.05
C ALA A 463 17.16 13.84 -7.55
N ASP A 464 17.26 13.38 -6.32
CA ASP A 464 16.22 12.58 -5.66
C ASP A 464 16.41 12.83 -4.17
N LEU A 465 15.63 13.78 -3.64
CA LEU A 465 15.64 14.08 -2.23
C LEU A 465 14.42 13.44 -1.59
N HIS A 466 14.65 12.64 -0.57
CA HIS A 466 13.61 11.92 0.14
C HIS A 466 13.37 12.54 1.51
N LEU A 467 12.14 12.97 1.76
CA LEU A 467 11.72 13.42 3.08
C LEU A 467 11.36 12.19 3.94
N GLU A 468 12.28 11.76 4.79
CA GLU A 468 12.21 10.47 5.52
C GLU A 468 11.30 10.56 6.75
N SER A 469 11.31 11.71 7.45
CA SER A 469 10.46 11.90 8.63
C SER A 469 10.12 13.37 8.89
N LEU A 470 9.05 13.57 9.65
CA LEU A 470 8.69 14.84 10.29
C LEU A 470 8.36 14.58 11.77
N GLU A 471 9.21 15.10 12.66
CA GLU A 471 9.11 14.95 14.11
C GLU A 471 8.82 16.28 14.80
N VAL A 472 8.16 16.20 15.95
CA VAL A 472 8.00 17.31 16.88
C VAL A 472 8.88 17.00 18.09
N ARG A 473 9.83 17.88 18.40
CA ARG A 473 10.71 17.75 19.57
C ARG A 473 10.37 18.84 20.59
N GLU A 474 10.17 18.44 21.83
CA GLU A 474 9.96 19.37 22.95
C GLU A 474 11.30 20.00 23.37
N GLY A 475 11.32 21.31 23.58
CA GLY A 475 12.44 21.99 24.23
C GLY A 475 12.45 21.72 25.73
N GLN A 476 13.64 21.58 26.32
CA GLN A 476 13.78 21.45 27.78
C GLN A 476 13.24 22.71 28.48
N THR A 477 12.14 22.60 29.21
CA THR A 477 11.68 23.64 30.13
C THR A 477 12.39 23.46 31.47
N ASN A 478 13.14 24.48 31.90
CA ASN A 478 13.60 24.58 33.29
C ASN A 478 12.37 24.77 34.18
N ALA A 479 11.95 23.70 34.85
CA ALA A 479 10.88 23.71 35.83
C ALA A 479 11.31 24.49 37.08
N GLN A 480 11.21 25.82 37.11
CA GLN A 480 11.30 26.61 38.35
C GLN A 480 10.53 27.95 38.41
N ASN A 481 9.77 28.37 37.39
CA ASN A 481 8.92 29.55 37.53
C ASN A 481 7.53 29.28 36.97
N GLY A 482 6.50 29.32 37.83
CA GLY A 482 5.10 28.99 37.55
C GLY A 482 4.39 29.95 36.57
N GLY A 483 4.87 30.02 35.33
CA GLY A 483 4.13 30.54 34.17
C GLY A 483 3.55 29.39 33.35
N SER A 484 2.41 29.63 32.69
CA SER A 484 1.71 28.67 31.83
C SER A 484 2.65 27.97 30.83
N PRO A 485 2.41 26.69 30.49
CA PRO A 485 3.37 25.91 29.71
C PRO A 485 3.34 26.31 28.24
N GLY A 486 4.28 27.16 27.84
CA GLY A 486 4.79 27.20 26.47
C GLY A 486 6.15 26.52 26.47
N SER A 487 6.21 25.18 26.36
CA SER A 487 7.45 24.52 25.97
C SER A 487 7.74 24.91 24.53
N SER A 488 8.89 25.55 24.26
CA SER A 488 9.27 25.85 22.88
C SER A 488 9.44 24.52 22.15
N ARG A 489 8.63 24.26 21.12
CA ARG A 489 8.77 23.03 20.32
C ARG A 489 9.63 23.30 19.10
N SER A 490 10.08 22.24 18.47
CA SER A 490 10.76 22.29 17.19
C SER A 490 10.19 21.25 16.24
N LEU A 491 10.01 21.64 14.97
CA LEU A 491 9.74 20.68 13.91
C LEU A 491 11.08 20.25 13.31
N VAL A 492 11.28 18.94 13.20
CA VAL A 492 12.48 18.33 12.64
C VAL A 492 12.12 17.48 11.45
N ALA A 493 12.58 17.89 10.27
CA ALA A 493 12.44 17.13 9.04
C ALA A 493 13.76 16.44 8.70
N THR A 494 13.74 15.13 8.48
CA THR A 494 14.93 14.39 8.02
C THR A 494 14.90 14.26 6.50
N VAL A 495 15.90 14.82 5.82
CA VAL A 495 16.05 14.75 4.36
C VAL A 495 17.22 13.84 4.02
N ARG A 496 16.98 12.84 3.18
CA ARG A 496 18.00 11.94 2.61
C ARG A 496 18.19 12.25 1.12
N ASN A 497 19.43 12.21 0.65
CA ASN A 497 19.71 12.27 -0.78
C ASN A 497 19.86 10.84 -1.33
N LEU A 498 18.90 10.41 -2.14
CA LEU A 498 18.91 9.12 -2.83
C LEU A 498 19.57 9.18 -4.20
N ALA A 499 19.93 10.37 -4.69
CA ALA A 499 20.64 10.55 -5.94
C ALA A 499 22.09 10.08 -5.89
N GLY A 500 22.63 9.79 -7.08
CA GLY A 500 24.06 9.56 -7.30
C GLY A 500 24.94 10.83 -7.28
N MET A 501 24.36 12.01 -7.02
CA MET A 501 25.08 13.29 -6.98
C MET A 501 24.70 14.13 -5.76
N SER A 502 25.57 15.06 -5.36
CA SER A 502 25.24 16.07 -4.36
C SER A 502 24.13 17.00 -4.85
N VAL A 503 23.21 17.37 -3.96
CA VAL A 503 22.16 18.37 -4.23
C VAL A 503 22.35 19.55 -3.29
N ALA A 504 22.36 20.77 -3.84
CA ALA A 504 22.52 22.01 -3.07
C ALA A 504 21.40 23.00 -3.36
N GLY A 505 21.09 23.87 -2.39
CA GLY A 505 20.15 24.97 -2.56
C GLY A 505 18.67 24.58 -2.48
N ALA A 506 18.36 23.31 -2.19
CA ALA A 506 17.00 22.89 -1.88
C ALA A 506 16.48 23.58 -0.60
N GLN A 507 15.17 23.70 -0.47
CA GLN A 507 14.52 24.25 0.72
C GLN A 507 13.55 23.23 1.30
N VAL A 508 13.49 23.14 2.62
CA VAL A 508 12.39 22.46 3.30
C VAL A 508 11.40 23.52 3.75
N ARG A 509 10.16 23.39 3.32
CA ARG A 509 9.04 24.23 3.69
C ARG A 509 8.24 23.51 4.75
N PHE A 510 7.80 24.23 5.78
CA PHE A 510 7.01 23.68 6.88
C PHE A 510 5.66 24.38 6.94
N TRP A 511 4.59 23.61 7.15
CA TRP A 511 3.24 24.12 7.31
C TRP A 511 2.57 23.55 8.56
N ASP A 512 1.57 24.28 9.02
CA ASP A 512 0.63 23.90 10.06
C ASP A 512 -0.76 24.31 9.59
N ASN A 513 -1.68 23.36 9.46
CA ASN A 513 -3.05 23.60 9.00
C ASN A 513 -3.09 24.42 7.68
N ALA A 514 -2.24 24.03 6.73
CA ALA A 514 -2.01 24.70 5.44
C ALA A 514 -1.40 26.12 5.49
N GLN A 515 -1.13 26.67 6.68
CA GLN A 515 -0.39 27.91 6.83
C GLN A 515 1.12 27.64 6.78
N LEU A 516 1.84 28.33 5.89
CA LEU A 516 3.29 28.23 5.82
C LEU A 516 3.92 28.84 7.08
N LEU A 517 4.66 28.03 7.84
CA LEU A 517 5.40 28.43 9.03
C LEU A 517 6.77 29.02 8.68
N ALA A 518 7.57 28.25 7.93
CA ALA A 518 8.94 28.62 7.61
C ALA A 518 9.43 27.96 6.32
N LYS A 519 10.48 28.56 5.76
CA LYS A 519 11.30 27.97 4.69
C LYS A 519 12.74 27.90 5.20
N ALA A 520 13.26 26.69 5.36
CA ALA A 520 14.63 26.46 5.81
C ALA A 520 15.49 25.97 4.64
N THR A 521 16.67 26.57 4.45
CA THR A 521 17.57 26.18 3.37
C THR A 521 18.31 24.90 3.74
N LEU A 522 18.25 23.90 2.87
CA LEU A 522 19.09 22.73 2.93
C LEU A 522 20.43 23.08 2.25
N GLY A 523 21.50 23.15 3.05
CA GLY A 523 22.86 23.24 2.49
C GLY A 523 23.18 22.02 1.60
N GLU A 524 24.33 22.00 0.94
CA GLU A 524 24.73 20.86 0.11
C GLU A 524 24.61 19.53 0.88
N LEU A 525 23.91 18.58 0.28
CA LEU A 525 23.68 17.24 0.80
C LEU A 525 24.30 16.23 -0.18
N SER A 526 25.36 15.57 0.26
CA SER A 526 26.09 14.58 -0.54
C SER A 526 25.22 13.37 -0.89
N ALA A 527 25.52 12.71 -2.01
CA ALA A 527 24.88 11.46 -2.42
C ALA A 527 24.85 10.44 -1.27
N GLY A 528 23.69 9.79 -1.06
CA GLY A 528 23.47 8.79 -0.01
C GLY A 528 23.41 9.33 1.43
N SER A 529 23.72 10.60 1.66
CA SER A 529 23.75 11.21 3.00
C SER A 529 22.37 11.69 3.44
N GLN A 530 22.20 11.91 4.75
CA GLN A 530 21.00 12.51 5.34
C GLN A 530 21.34 13.76 6.17
N ARG A 531 20.36 14.64 6.34
CA ARG A 531 20.46 15.84 7.19
C ARG A 531 19.11 16.18 7.81
N GLU A 532 19.13 16.55 9.08
CA GLU A 532 17.97 17.15 9.76
C GLU A 532 17.86 18.65 9.45
N VAL A 533 16.65 19.10 9.18
CA VAL A 533 16.30 20.50 9.05
C VAL A 533 15.33 20.84 10.17
N VAL A 534 15.73 21.78 11.02
CA VAL A 534 15.03 22.11 12.27
C VAL A 534 14.49 23.53 12.19
N ILE A 535 13.23 23.72 12.57
CA ILE A 535 12.66 25.05 12.83
C ILE A 535 12.10 25.11 14.24
N ALA A 536 12.18 26.28 14.87
CA ALA A 536 11.38 26.55 16.04
C ALA A 536 9.89 26.58 15.63
N TRP A 537 9.05 25.97 16.44
CA TRP A 537 7.62 25.97 16.24
C TRP A 537 6.93 26.08 17.59
N ASP A 538 6.22 27.17 17.78
CA ASP A 538 5.31 27.33 18.90
C ASP A 538 3.91 27.15 18.33
N ALA A 539 3.19 26.15 18.83
CA ALA A 539 1.83 25.88 18.38
C ALA A 539 0.97 27.16 18.50
N PRO A 540 0.41 27.67 17.39
CA PRO A 540 -0.27 28.97 17.38
C PRO A 540 -1.59 28.94 18.16
N ALA A 541 -2.16 27.75 18.34
CA ALA A 541 -3.39 27.53 19.06
C ALA A 541 -3.35 26.16 19.74
N ILE A 542 -4.37 25.91 20.55
CA ILE A 542 -4.70 24.58 21.04
C ILE A 542 -5.60 23.90 20.00
N GLY A 543 -5.47 22.59 19.84
CA GLY A 543 -6.27 21.79 18.92
C GLY A 543 -5.41 20.88 18.06
N LEU A 544 -6.01 20.28 17.03
CA LEU A 544 -5.28 19.43 16.08
C LEU A 544 -4.52 20.31 15.09
N HIS A 545 -3.24 19.99 14.90
CA HIS A 545 -2.33 20.61 13.95
C HIS A 545 -1.94 19.58 12.89
N ALA A 546 -2.36 19.81 11.65
CA ALA A 546 -1.90 19.06 10.49
C ALA A 546 -0.55 19.63 10.03
N LEU A 547 0.52 19.07 10.57
CA LEU A 547 1.90 19.48 10.28
C LEU A 547 2.36 18.85 8.98
N VAL A 548 3.05 19.63 8.14
CA VAL A 548 3.59 19.17 6.87
C VAL A 548 4.99 19.72 6.67
N ALA A 549 5.88 18.90 6.13
CA ALA A 549 7.14 19.31 5.55
C ALA A 549 7.16 18.89 4.07
N GLU A 550 7.78 19.71 3.23
CA GLU A 550 7.92 19.47 1.79
C GLU A 550 9.25 20.04 1.31
N ILE A 551 9.96 19.26 0.50
CA ILE A 551 11.19 19.68 -0.14
C ILE A 551 10.85 20.40 -1.44
N ALA A 552 11.46 21.57 -1.62
CA ALA A 552 11.41 22.33 -2.84
C ALA A 552 12.82 22.43 -3.44
N LEU A 553 13.01 21.85 -4.62
CA LEU A 553 14.27 21.92 -5.34
C LEU A 553 14.50 23.31 -5.98
N PRO A 554 15.77 23.69 -6.23
CA PRO A 554 16.10 24.88 -7.01
C PRO A 554 15.54 24.82 -8.43
N ALA A 555 15.34 25.99 -9.05
CA ALA A 555 14.95 26.07 -10.46
C ALA A 555 15.98 25.35 -11.35
N GLY A 556 15.49 24.51 -12.27
CA GLY A 556 16.33 23.76 -13.21
C GLY A 556 16.87 22.43 -12.67
N VAL A 557 16.62 22.08 -11.41
CA VAL A 557 16.91 20.75 -10.84
C VAL A 557 15.62 19.93 -10.88
N ASN A 558 15.64 18.80 -11.59
CA ASN A 558 14.49 17.92 -11.70
C ASN A 558 14.59 16.77 -10.68
N ASP A 559 13.51 16.54 -9.93
CA ASP A 559 13.31 15.31 -9.18
C ASP A 559 12.42 14.38 -10.02
N PRO A 560 12.91 13.23 -10.50
CA PRO A 560 12.07 12.29 -11.24
C PRO A 560 11.09 11.54 -10.32
N ILE A 561 11.23 11.64 -8.99
CA ILE A 561 10.40 10.93 -8.01
C ILE A 561 9.85 11.95 -6.99
N PRO A 562 9.08 12.97 -7.43
CA PRO A 562 8.68 14.06 -6.55
C PRO A 562 7.74 13.62 -5.41
N ASP A 563 7.09 12.46 -5.53
CA ASP A 563 6.14 11.91 -4.57
C ASP A 563 6.76 11.60 -3.20
N ASN A 564 8.08 11.56 -3.11
CA ASN A 564 8.81 11.29 -1.88
C ASN A 564 9.27 12.56 -1.13
N ASN A 565 8.99 13.74 -1.68
CA ASN A 565 9.44 15.03 -1.14
C ASN A 565 8.55 15.59 -0.03
N ARG A 566 7.40 14.97 0.27
CA ARG A 566 6.41 15.46 1.24
C ARG A 566 6.16 14.45 2.36
N PHE A 567 5.98 14.97 3.58
CA PHE A 567 5.69 14.21 4.78
C PHE A 567 4.82 15.05 5.70
N GLY A 568 3.74 14.46 6.21
CA GLY A 568 2.75 15.08 7.06
C GLY A 568 2.44 14.21 8.27
N ARG A 569 1.97 14.87 9.33
CA ARG A 569 1.59 14.25 10.60
C ARG A 569 0.61 15.15 11.31
N ASP A 570 -0.35 14.55 12.00
CA ASP A 570 -1.20 15.28 12.92
C ASP A 570 -0.61 15.28 14.33
N LEU A 571 -0.75 16.42 15.00
CA LEU A 571 -0.36 16.61 16.40
C LEU A 571 -1.50 17.31 17.15
N LEU A 572 -1.97 16.75 18.25
CA LEU A 572 -2.88 17.45 19.15
C LEU A 572 -2.06 18.31 20.11
N ILE A 573 -2.34 19.60 20.12
CA ILE A 573 -1.87 20.51 21.15
C ILE A 573 -2.99 20.60 22.20
N PRO A 574 -2.75 20.19 23.46
CA PRO A 574 -3.78 20.14 24.48
C PRO A 574 -4.09 21.53 25.00
N GLY A 575 -5.36 21.72 25.39
CA GLY A 575 -5.77 22.95 26.03
C GLY A 575 -5.33 23.11 27.46
N ALA A 576 -5.41 24.34 27.97
CA ALA A 576 -5.38 24.55 29.41
C ALA A 576 -6.50 23.72 30.06
N ARG A 577 -6.18 23.04 31.17
CA ARG A 577 -7.16 22.25 31.90
C ARG A 577 -8.17 23.20 32.55
N SER A 578 -9.37 23.29 32.00
CA SER A 578 -10.49 23.91 32.70
C SER A 578 -11.34 22.82 33.32
N HIS A 579 -11.17 22.63 34.64
CA HIS A 579 -12.22 22.02 35.44
C HIS A 579 -13.42 22.97 35.36
N LEU A 580 -14.41 22.65 34.53
CA LEU A 580 -15.75 23.17 34.83
C LEU A 580 -16.08 22.64 36.22
N PRO A 581 -16.47 23.50 37.17
CA PRO A 581 -16.78 23.03 38.51
C PRO A 581 -17.81 21.93 38.39
N ALA A 582 -17.50 20.77 38.97
CA ALA A 582 -18.56 19.90 39.43
C ALA A 582 -19.50 20.78 40.25
N ILE A 583 -20.70 20.93 39.72
CA ILE A 583 -21.91 21.38 40.41
C ILE A 583 -21.83 20.90 41.86
N GLY A 584 -21.85 21.84 42.80
CA GLY A 584 -21.74 21.71 44.26
C GLY A 584 -22.16 20.38 44.92
N GLY A 585 -21.40 19.32 44.69
CA GLY A 585 -21.41 18.09 45.45
C GLY A 585 -20.02 17.94 46.07
N PRO A 586 -19.91 17.58 47.36
CA PRO A 586 -18.61 17.44 48.00
C PRO A 586 -17.75 16.49 47.17
N GLN A 587 -16.56 16.96 46.75
CA GLN A 587 -15.47 16.06 46.40
C GLN A 587 -15.25 15.18 47.62
N PHE A 588 -15.78 13.96 47.59
CA PHE A 588 -15.42 12.96 48.58
C PHE A 588 -13.96 12.62 48.30
N GLN A 589 -13.07 13.32 48.99
CA GLN A 589 -11.75 12.77 49.27
C GLN A 589 -11.97 11.35 49.76
N SER A 590 -11.20 10.40 49.23
CA SER A 590 -11.07 9.03 49.74
C SER A 590 -10.50 9.07 51.17
N GLY A 591 -11.27 9.61 52.10
CA GLY A 591 -11.12 9.51 53.53
C GLY A 591 -11.97 8.34 53.95
N GLN A 592 -11.31 7.33 54.50
CA GLN A 592 -11.91 6.12 55.05
C GLN A 592 -13.10 6.44 55.96
N SER A 593 -14.31 6.43 55.42
CA SER A 593 -15.52 6.25 56.21
C SER A 593 -15.65 4.76 56.49
N VAL A 594 -15.64 4.38 57.76
CA VAL A 594 -15.78 2.99 58.22
C VAL A 594 -17.03 2.38 57.57
N GLY A 595 -16.84 1.43 56.65
CA GLY A 595 -17.93 0.64 56.05
C GLY A 595 -18.29 0.93 54.58
N VAL A 596 -17.60 1.83 53.86
CA VAL A 596 -17.80 2.04 52.39
C VAL A 596 -16.47 1.91 51.65
N THR A 597 -16.45 1.17 50.53
CA THR A 597 -15.28 1.01 49.65
C THR A 597 -15.62 1.52 48.24
N CYS A 598 -14.88 2.52 47.75
CA CYS A 598 -15.01 3.05 46.40
C CYS A 598 -13.86 2.57 45.51
N HIS A 599 -14.14 2.32 44.23
CA HIS A 599 -13.14 1.96 43.22
C HIS A 599 -13.60 2.42 41.83
N ASN A 600 -12.66 2.59 40.89
CA ASN A 600 -12.99 2.75 39.48
C ASN A 600 -13.34 1.36 38.91
N ALA A 601 -14.55 1.19 38.41
CA ALA A 601 -15.01 -0.05 37.80
C ALA A 601 -14.58 -0.21 36.33
N VAL A 602 -14.02 0.84 35.74
CA VAL A 602 -13.42 0.81 34.40
C VAL A 602 -11.92 0.56 34.51
N GLU A 603 -11.43 -0.43 33.75
CA GLU A 603 -10.01 -0.69 33.60
C GLU A 603 -9.42 0.10 32.43
N ASN A 604 -8.15 0.52 32.55
CA ASN A 604 -7.43 1.31 31.55
C ASN A 604 -8.19 2.56 31.05
N GLY A 605 -8.92 3.26 31.93
CA GLY A 605 -9.69 4.44 31.56
C GLY A 605 -8.87 5.67 31.15
N GLY A 606 -7.57 5.66 31.41
CA GLY A 606 -6.60 6.65 30.94
C GLY A 606 -5.70 6.16 29.81
N PHE A 607 -5.89 4.94 29.29
CA PHE A 607 -5.17 4.39 28.13
C PHE A 607 -3.63 4.27 28.25
N GLU A 608 -3.08 4.40 29.45
CA GLU A 608 -1.64 4.40 29.72
C GLU A 608 -0.94 3.05 29.54
N SER A 609 -1.67 1.98 29.22
CA SER A 609 -1.06 0.72 28.76
C SER A 609 -0.38 0.85 27.39
N GLY A 610 -0.69 1.90 26.62
CA GLY A 610 -0.24 2.07 25.23
C GLY A 610 -1.04 1.23 24.22
N ASP A 611 -2.11 0.58 24.68
CA ASP A 611 -3.08 -0.14 23.84
C ASP A 611 -4.52 0.09 24.34
N LEU A 612 -5.51 -0.36 23.57
CA LEU A 612 -6.93 -0.21 23.93
C LEU A 612 -7.41 -1.26 24.93
N ALA A 613 -6.66 -2.32 25.21
CA ALA A 613 -7.13 -3.38 26.10
C ALA A 613 -7.34 -2.83 27.52
N PRO A 614 -8.41 -3.22 28.25
CA PRO A 614 -9.41 -4.24 27.94
C PRO A 614 -10.69 -3.69 27.27
N TRP A 615 -10.65 -2.49 26.69
CA TRP A 615 -11.77 -1.95 25.93
C TRP A 615 -12.00 -2.74 24.65
N THR A 616 -13.27 -2.95 24.31
CA THR A 616 -13.67 -3.45 22.99
C THR A 616 -13.95 -2.25 22.09
N ALA A 617 -13.20 -2.11 21.02
CA ALA A 617 -13.30 -0.96 20.12
C ALA A 617 -13.54 -1.39 18.67
N THR A 618 -14.21 -0.52 17.90
CA THR A 618 -14.13 -0.52 16.45
C THR A 618 -12.74 -0.04 16.02
N GLN A 619 -12.41 -0.18 14.74
CA GLN A 619 -11.01 -0.29 14.33
C GLN A 619 -10.29 1.01 14.11
N PHE A 620 -11.02 2.08 13.87
CA PHE A 620 -10.41 3.38 13.66
C PHE A 620 -10.27 4.16 14.96
N VAL A 621 -10.88 3.67 16.04
CA VAL A 621 -10.52 4.03 17.39
C VAL A 621 -9.06 3.67 17.60
N THR A 622 -8.26 4.67 17.95
CA THR A 622 -6.84 4.49 18.22
C THR A 622 -6.43 5.34 19.41
N LEU A 623 -5.17 5.22 19.81
CA LEU A 623 -4.59 6.09 20.80
C LEU A 623 -3.76 7.18 20.12
N MET A 624 -3.92 8.40 20.61
CA MET A 624 -2.93 9.44 20.41
C MET A 624 -1.94 9.40 21.56
N ASN A 625 -0.69 9.75 21.29
CA ASN A 625 0.41 9.74 22.27
C ASN A 625 0.99 11.15 22.51
N ASN A 626 0.22 12.18 22.17
CA ASN A 626 0.58 13.58 22.33
C ASN A 626 -0.69 14.40 22.57
N GLY A 627 -0.60 15.44 23.38
CA GLY A 627 -1.73 16.33 23.66
C GLY A 627 -2.89 15.72 24.45
N CYS A 628 -2.63 14.66 25.20
CA CYS A 628 -3.61 14.00 26.05
C CYS A 628 -3.88 14.77 27.34
N MET A 629 -5.03 14.53 27.98
CA MET A 629 -5.44 15.24 29.20
C MET A 629 -4.46 14.95 30.33
N ALA A 630 -4.11 13.68 30.54
CA ALA A 630 -3.09 13.27 31.50
C ALA A 630 -2.39 11.99 31.02
N GLY A 631 -1.13 11.83 31.42
CA GLY A 631 -0.32 10.71 30.95
C GLY A 631 0.18 10.88 29.53
N THR A 632 0.49 9.77 28.87
CA THR A 632 1.05 9.71 27.53
C THR A 632 -0.04 9.53 26.48
N TYR A 633 -1.07 8.74 26.77
CA TYR A 633 -2.02 8.25 25.78
C TYR A 633 -3.46 8.70 26.05
N CYS A 634 -4.23 8.86 24.99
CA CYS A 634 -5.65 9.18 25.05
C CYS A 634 -6.36 8.64 23.82
N LEU A 635 -7.66 8.41 23.95
CA LEU A 635 -8.48 7.89 22.86
C LEU A 635 -8.62 8.93 21.74
N TYR A 636 -8.57 8.49 20.50
CA TYR A 636 -8.82 9.28 19.30
C TYR A 636 -9.84 8.57 18.39
N MET A 637 -10.99 9.20 18.21
CA MET A 637 -12.12 8.72 17.40
C MET A 637 -12.53 9.76 16.33
N GLY A 638 -13.30 9.33 15.32
CA GLY A 638 -13.81 10.23 14.27
C GLY A 638 -12.76 10.60 13.23
N ARG A 639 -11.86 9.66 12.90
CA ARG A 639 -10.64 9.91 12.11
C ARG A 639 -10.84 9.98 10.59
N GLY A 640 -12.03 10.31 10.11
CA GLY A 640 -12.27 10.33 8.67
C GLY A 640 -13.69 10.70 8.28
N TRP A 641 -13.98 10.51 7.00
CA TRP A 641 -15.30 10.68 6.40
C TRP A 641 -16.10 9.39 6.49
N ASN A 642 -17.41 9.52 6.70
CA ASN A 642 -18.36 8.41 6.74
C ASN A 642 -17.90 7.30 7.69
N ILE A 643 -17.52 7.72 8.91
CA ILE A 643 -16.91 6.85 9.92
C ILE A 643 -17.89 6.64 11.08
N GLU A 644 -18.04 5.39 11.51
CA GLU A 644 -18.72 5.03 12.74
C GLU A 644 -17.73 4.34 13.67
N ASP A 645 -17.29 5.06 14.69
CA ASP A 645 -16.43 4.53 15.75
C ASP A 645 -17.23 4.22 17.01
N ASP A 646 -16.87 3.16 17.72
CA ASP A 646 -17.47 2.75 18.98
C ASP A 646 -16.39 2.11 19.85
N VAL A 647 -16.27 2.53 21.11
CA VAL A 647 -15.45 1.85 22.11
C VAL A 647 -16.22 1.67 23.39
N TYR A 648 -16.16 0.47 23.95
CA TYR A 648 -16.91 0.14 25.13
C TYR A 648 -16.21 -0.86 26.04
N GLN A 649 -16.60 -0.81 27.31
CA GLN A 649 -16.27 -1.82 28.30
C GLN A 649 -17.58 -2.30 28.93
N ALA A 650 -17.61 -3.52 29.45
CA ALA A 650 -18.75 -4.05 30.20
C ALA A 650 -18.40 -4.09 31.70
N MET A 651 -19.33 -3.70 32.55
CA MET A 651 -19.16 -3.63 34.01
C MET A 651 -20.40 -4.16 34.73
N SER A 652 -20.19 -4.90 35.82
CA SER A 652 -21.28 -5.38 36.67
C SER A 652 -21.32 -4.59 37.98
N ILE A 653 -22.47 -3.98 38.27
CA ILE A 653 -22.64 -3.07 39.42
C ILE A 653 -23.55 -3.74 40.45
N LYS A 654 -23.18 -3.69 41.73
CA LYS A 654 -24.03 -4.25 42.80
C LYS A 654 -25.26 -3.37 43.07
N PRO A 655 -26.40 -3.95 43.51
CA PRO A 655 -27.66 -3.21 43.71
C PRO A 655 -27.61 -2.08 44.75
N TRP A 656 -26.66 -2.15 45.68
CA TRP A 656 -26.51 -1.19 46.79
C TRP A 656 -25.30 -0.25 46.61
N ALA A 657 -24.73 -0.21 45.41
CA ALA A 657 -23.64 0.70 45.10
C ALA A 657 -24.18 2.10 44.73
N THR A 658 -23.40 3.14 45.01
CA THR A 658 -23.54 4.42 44.32
C THR A 658 -22.58 4.46 43.14
N VAL A 659 -23.01 5.04 42.02
CA VAL A 659 -22.32 5.01 40.73
C VAL A 659 -22.21 6.43 40.18
N ASN A 660 -20.99 6.87 39.91
CA ASN A 660 -20.75 8.16 39.25
C ASN A 660 -19.75 8.00 38.10
N LEU A 661 -20.15 8.37 36.89
CA LEU A 661 -19.28 8.40 35.72
C LEU A 661 -18.65 9.78 35.60
N SER A 662 -17.36 9.83 35.32
CA SER A 662 -16.63 11.03 34.89
C SER A 662 -15.64 10.70 33.79
N PHE A 663 -15.39 11.64 32.89
CA PHE A 663 -14.38 11.50 31.83
C PHE A 663 -13.98 12.87 31.30
N ALA A 664 -12.79 12.95 30.72
CA ALA A 664 -12.31 14.11 29.99
C ALA A 664 -12.58 13.95 28.50
N TRP A 665 -12.90 15.05 27.82
CA TRP A 665 -13.10 15.08 26.39
C TRP A 665 -12.55 16.35 25.74
N ALA A 666 -12.16 16.24 24.47
CA ALA A 666 -11.87 17.36 23.58
C ALA A 666 -12.46 17.09 22.20
N VAL A 667 -12.99 18.14 21.56
CA VAL A 667 -13.52 18.08 20.20
C VAL A 667 -12.71 19.02 19.33
N VAL A 668 -12.26 18.53 18.18
CA VAL A 668 -11.60 19.35 17.17
C VAL A 668 -12.30 19.13 15.84
N THR A 669 -12.75 20.22 15.21
CA THR A 669 -13.48 20.13 13.95
C THR A 669 -12.86 21.01 12.87
N THR A 670 -13.01 20.57 11.63
CA THR A 670 -12.78 21.38 10.43
C THR A 670 -14.08 21.96 9.85
N GLU A 671 -15.23 21.61 10.44
CA GLU A 671 -16.53 22.17 10.09
C GLU A 671 -16.70 23.59 10.65
N THR A 672 -16.93 24.57 9.78
CA THR A 672 -17.04 25.99 10.16
C THR A 672 -18.41 26.61 9.94
N ASP A 673 -19.39 25.85 9.43
CA ASP A 673 -20.72 26.39 9.06
C ASP A 673 -21.69 26.54 10.25
N GLY A 674 -21.26 26.11 11.45
CA GLY A 674 -22.03 26.19 12.70
C GLY A 674 -23.21 25.22 12.78
N ARG A 675 -23.35 24.29 11.82
CA ARG A 675 -24.35 23.22 11.86
C ARG A 675 -23.77 21.99 12.54
N ARG A 676 -24.67 21.11 13.00
CA ARG A 676 -24.31 19.80 13.55
C ARG A 676 -24.16 18.80 12.40
N HIS A 677 -22.97 18.25 12.23
CA HIS A 677 -22.65 17.22 11.23
C HIS A 677 -22.22 15.93 11.93
N ASP A 678 -21.15 16.03 12.70
CA ASP A 678 -20.48 14.89 13.33
C ASP A 678 -20.76 14.86 14.84
N THR A 679 -20.78 13.66 15.43
CA THR A 679 -21.27 13.48 16.81
C THR A 679 -20.47 12.46 17.59
N LEU A 680 -20.25 12.69 18.88
CA LEU A 680 -19.85 11.67 19.85
C LEU A 680 -20.97 11.45 20.86
N THR A 681 -21.53 10.26 20.95
CA THR A 681 -22.49 9.89 22.00
C THR A 681 -21.82 9.04 23.08
N VAL A 682 -22.15 9.34 24.34
CA VAL A 682 -21.77 8.52 25.49
C VAL A 682 -23.01 7.81 25.98
N GLU A 683 -22.99 6.48 25.91
CA GLU A 683 -24.18 5.64 26.04
C GLU A 683 -23.98 4.57 27.10
N LEU A 684 -25.04 4.32 27.86
CA LEU A 684 -25.17 3.16 28.73
C LEU A 684 -26.10 2.17 28.05
N ARG A 685 -25.59 0.96 27.84
CA ARG A 685 -26.32 -0.14 27.22
C ARG A 685 -26.45 -1.31 28.18
N SER A 686 -27.45 -2.15 27.98
CA SER A 686 -27.64 -3.38 28.75
C SER A 686 -26.52 -4.38 28.45
N ALA A 687 -26.44 -5.46 29.23
CA ALA A 687 -25.53 -6.58 28.95
C ALA A 687 -25.71 -7.19 27.54
N THR A 688 -26.90 -7.02 26.92
CA THR A 688 -27.20 -7.50 25.57
C THR A 688 -27.10 -6.41 24.50
N GLY A 689 -26.59 -5.22 24.84
CA GLY A 689 -26.36 -4.11 23.90
C GLY A 689 -27.56 -3.20 23.63
N GLU A 690 -28.68 -3.37 24.35
CA GLU A 690 -29.84 -2.48 24.23
C GLU A 690 -29.53 -1.11 24.84
N LEU A 691 -29.84 -0.01 24.13
CA LEU A 691 -29.62 1.34 24.65
C LEU A 691 -30.54 1.62 25.85
N LEU A 692 -29.94 1.81 27.03
CA LEU A 692 -30.66 2.19 28.24
C LEU A 692 -30.74 3.71 28.40
N SER A 693 -29.64 4.41 28.11
CA SER A 693 -29.55 5.87 28.22
C SER A 693 -28.39 6.44 27.41
N THR A 694 -28.57 7.62 26.83
CA THR A 694 -27.48 8.46 26.32
C THR A 694 -27.20 9.55 27.36
N VAL A 695 -26.04 9.48 28.02
CA VAL A 695 -25.70 10.41 29.12
C VAL A 695 -25.06 11.70 28.60
N GLN A 696 -24.45 11.67 27.42
CA GLN A 696 -23.97 12.87 26.75
C GLN A 696 -24.01 12.72 25.24
N THR A 697 -24.21 13.83 24.54
CA THR A 697 -23.95 13.95 23.09
C THR A 697 -23.11 15.20 22.90
N LEU A 698 -21.94 15.02 22.31
CA LEU A 698 -21.09 16.08 21.79
C LEU A 698 -21.24 16.12 20.27
N ASP A 699 -20.99 17.27 19.68
CA ASP A 699 -20.88 17.42 18.24
C ASP A 699 -19.79 18.41 17.86
N ASN A 700 -19.59 18.59 16.56
CA ASN A 700 -18.58 19.49 16.00
C ASN A 700 -18.70 20.94 16.53
N ARG A 701 -19.86 21.39 17.03
CA ARG A 701 -20.02 22.73 17.61
C ARG A 701 -19.49 22.84 19.04
N ASP A 702 -19.21 21.73 19.70
CA ASP A 702 -18.55 21.68 21.01
C ASP A 702 -17.02 21.82 20.90
N ALA A 703 -16.49 22.03 19.69
CA ALA A 703 -15.08 22.27 19.46
C ALA A 703 -14.59 23.51 20.20
N HIS A 704 -13.57 23.32 21.04
CA HIS A 704 -13.03 24.38 21.88
C HIS A 704 -11.56 24.08 22.26
N PRO A 705 -10.70 25.10 22.46
CA PRO A 705 -9.31 24.94 22.87
C PRO A 705 -9.10 24.44 24.31
N TYR A 706 -10.02 23.72 24.94
CA TYR A 706 -9.79 23.16 26.29
C TYR A 706 -10.16 21.69 26.34
N TRP A 707 -9.48 20.94 27.21
CA TRP A 707 -10.03 19.69 27.70
C TRP A 707 -11.14 20.02 28.70
N TYR A 708 -12.28 19.38 28.52
CA TYR A 708 -13.43 19.47 29.40
C TYR A 708 -13.59 18.16 30.15
N THR A 709 -14.27 18.22 31.29
CA THR A 709 -14.66 17.02 32.03
C THR A 709 -16.16 17.02 32.25
N SER A 710 -16.79 15.88 32.05
CA SER A 710 -18.19 15.66 32.39
C SER A 710 -18.31 14.73 33.59
N SER A 711 -19.39 14.85 34.37
CA SER A 711 -19.71 13.93 35.47
C SER A 711 -21.22 13.67 35.53
N PHE A 712 -21.60 12.41 35.75
CA PHE A 712 -23.00 11.97 35.76
C PHE A 712 -23.24 10.99 36.91
N ASN A 713 -24.28 11.24 37.71
CA ASN A 713 -24.79 10.28 38.67
C ASN A 713 -25.57 9.19 37.93
N LEU A 714 -25.20 7.93 38.15
CA LEU A 714 -25.77 6.74 37.52
C LEU A 714 -26.40 5.78 38.53
N ASP A 715 -26.78 6.26 39.72
CA ASP A 715 -27.31 5.43 40.82
C ASP A 715 -28.56 4.64 40.40
N SER A 716 -29.36 5.15 39.46
CA SER A 716 -30.54 4.44 38.92
C SER A 716 -30.19 3.15 38.18
N PHE A 717 -28.92 2.95 37.82
CA PHE A 717 -28.42 1.75 37.15
C PHE A 717 -27.72 0.78 38.10
N ALA A 718 -27.69 1.07 39.41
CA ALA A 718 -27.17 0.14 40.40
C ALA A 718 -27.90 -1.21 40.33
N GLY A 719 -27.13 -2.31 40.42
CA GLY A 719 -27.65 -3.67 40.34
C GLY A 719 -27.77 -4.25 38.93
N GLN A 720 -27.31 -3.52 37.91
CA GLN A 720 -27.31 -3.97 36.52
C GLN A 720 -25.90 -4.26 36.02
N THR A 721 -25.80 -5.09 34.98
CA THR A 721 -24.61 -5.17 34.13
C THR A 721 -24.80 -4.21 32.96
N LEU A 722 -23.88 -3.25 32.84
CA LEU A 722 -23.91 -2.17 31.85
C LEU A 722 -22.73 -2.32 30.87
N GLN A 723 -22.93 -1.84 29.65
CA GLN A 723 -21.86 -1.50 28.72
C GLN A 723 -21.78 0.02 28.63
N LEU A 724 -20.60 0.59 28.89
CA LEU A 724 -20.33 2.01 28.72
C LEU A 724 -19.70 2.23 27.35
N HIS A 725 -20.42 2.88 26.45
CA HIS A 725 -20.01 3.14 25.07
C HIS A 725 -19.66 4.61 24.86
N PHE A 726 -18.60 4.86 24.09
CA PHE A 726 -18.32 6.12 23.42
C PHE A 726 -18.45 5.86 21.92
N ARG A 727 -19.32 6.56 21.20
CA ARG A 727 -19.61 6.32 19.78
C ARG A 727 -19.45 7.58 18.97
N ALA A 728 -18.51 7.63 18.04
CA ALA A 728 -18.33 8.76 17.13
C ALA A 728 -18.93 8.44 15.75
N ASN A 729 -19.61 9.41 15.14
CA ASN A 729 -20.20 9.29 13.82
C ASN A 729 -19.86 10.54 13.01
N ASN A 730 -19.10 10.40 11.92
CA ASN A 730 -18.81 11.48 11.00
C ASN A 730 -19.48 11.24 9.65
N ASP A 731 -19.94 12.33 9.02
CA ASP A 731 -20.52 12.28 7.69
C ASP A 731 -19.47 12.34 6.57
N GLN A 732 -19.92 12.50 5.33
CA GLN A 732 -19.07 12.53 4.13
C GLN A 732 -18.38 13.88 3.86
N SER A 733 -18.67 14.90 4.68
CA SER A 733 -18.10 16.26 4.64
C SER A 733 -17.06 16.44 5.74
N ASN A 734 -16.46 17.63 5.88
CA ASN A 734 -15.26 17.89 6.67
C ASN A 734 -15.26 17.18 8.04
N THR A 735 -14.08 16.76 8.50
CA THR A 735 -13.99 15.83 9.63
C THR A 735 -14.05 16.52 10.98
N THR A 736 -14.62 15.81 11.97
CA THR A 736 -14.49 16.11 13.39
C THR A 736 -13.81 14.97 14.15
N ALA A 737 -12.77 15.32 14.87
CA ALA A 737 -12.02 14.45 15.77
C ALA A 737 -12.54 14.57 17.20
N PHE A 738 -12.75 13.42 17.85
CA PHE A 738 -13.16 13.33 19.24
C PHE A 738 -12.08 12.63 20.06
N PHE A 739 -11.67 13.26 21.15
CA PHE A 739 -10.68 12.74 22.08
C PHE A 739 -11.30 12.47 23.44
N VAL A 740 -10.96 11.34 24.06
CA VAL A 740 -11.46 10.95 25.38
C VAL A 740 -10.29 10.46 26.24
N ASP A 741 -10.29 10.84 27.51
CA ASP A 741 -9.24 10.48 28.46
C ASP A 741 -9.82 10.46 29.90
N GLN A 742 -9.11 9.88 30.86
CA GLN A 742 -9.44 9.88 32.28
C GLN A 742 -10.85 9.38 32.59
N ILE A 743 -11.27 8.28 31.96
CA ILE A 743 -12.57 7.66 32.21
C ILE A 743 -12.56 7.00 33.59
N ASN A 744 -13.43 7.48 34.46
CA ASN A 744 -13.60 6.98 35.81
C ASN A 744 -15.08 6.73 36.09
N LEU A 745 -15.43 5.46 36.25
CA LEU A 745 -16.73 5.02 36.77
C LEU A 745 -16.55 4.64 38.23
N GLU A 746 -16.73 5.61 39.12
CA GLU A 746 -16.60 5.39 40.55
C GLU A 746 -17.80 4.60 41.08
N VAL A 747 -17.53 3.42 41.66
CA VAL A 747 -18.51 2.55 42.29
C VAL A 747 -18.17 2.43 43.78
N CYS A 748 -19.06 2.94 44.63
CA CYS A 748 -18.92 2.87 46.08
C CYS A 748 -19.91 1.88 46.70
N GLU A 749 -19.39 0.87 47.38
CA GLU A 749 -20.18 -0.20 47.99
C GLU A 749 -20.08 -0.14 49.52
N LYS A 750 -21.21 -0.29 50.23
CA LYS A 750 -21.19 -0.58 51.66
C LYS A 750 -20.68 -2.01 51.87
N ARG A 751 -19.71 -2.19 52.78
CA ARG A 751 -19.20 -3.51 53.18
C ARG A 751 -20.26 -4.33 53.90
#